data_AF-A0A4D7JJ47-F1
#
_entry.id   AF-A0A4D7JJ47-F1
#
_cell.length_a   1.000
_cell.length_b   1.000
_cell.length_c   1.000
_cell.angle_alpha   90.00
_cell.angle_beta   90.00
_cell.angle_gamma   90.00
#
_symmetry.space_group_name_H-M   'P 1'
#
loop_
_entity.id
_entity.type
_entity.pdbx_description
1 polymer ?
#
loop_
_entity_poly.entity_id
_entity_poly.type
_entity_poly.pdbx_seq_one_letter_code
_entity_poly.pdbx_strand_id
1 'polypeptide(L)'
;MATLRQKALEQLGNRELITPDFPEKPASSYFGENTFGLKQMQATLSPDVFKRVKNAISKGKKIDEDSADAVAAAVKTWALNKGATHYTHWFQPLTGSTAEKHDGFFDPLDEIEKFKGSKLVQQEPDASSFPNGGIRSTFEARGYTAWDPSSPMFIIDETLCIPTVFVSYTGEALDNKAPLLKAMEAVGIASTRVCKLFDRNVTSVTPVLGVEQEYFAIDEALYAARPDLVMGGRTVFGHDPARGQQLDDHYFGSIPSRVRNFMKDFEFECLKLGIPVTTRHNEVAPSQFEVAPVFEEINIAADHNQLLMDVMGKVSEKHKLKILFHEKPFKGLNGSGKHNNWSLITNNGVNLFQPSSSARENLQFLTFFVCTIKAVDDHAKLLRASIASPGNDHRLGANEAPPAIVSVFIGSELTAVLNELEENGNIKLKKGDNMYMKLGIDKIPQIILDNTDRNRTSPFAFTGNKFEFRAVGSEANSAQPMTALNLVVADQLTKFAEAVEKEVKNGTEKRLAVINILREYIKESKKVRFEGDGYSDEWVKEAEKRGLPNIKDTPRALHAYVTKESKELFARHNVCNEVELDARHEIMLENYIMKIQIESRMIGDLALNHIIPTAVNYQNKLIANANGLKGLGVDNTEVVKNIEKISEHISAINSGIKDMTNERKRINKIEDLEEKAIAYCDDVKIKYFDSIRYHVDKLELLVDDEDWPLVKYREMLFLR
;
A
#
# COMPACT_ATOMS: atom_id res chain seq x y z
N MET A 1 7.68 -34.41 11.23
CA MET A 1 7.51 -33.02 10.75
C MET A 1 8.46 -32.67 9.61
N ALA A 2 9.73 -33.11 9.61
CA ALA A 2 10.53 -33.18 8.36
C ALA A 2 9.77 -33.88 7.21
N THR A 3 8.96 -34.87 7.58
CA THR A 3 7.98 -35.54 6.71
C THR A 3 6.98 -34.60 6.01
N LEU A 4 6.61 -33.45 6.59
CA LEU A 4 5.71 -32.49 5.94
C LEU A 4 6.46 -31.70 4.86
N ARG A 5 7.67 -31.23 5.17
CA ARG A 5 8.58 -30.59 4.19
C ARG A 5 8.88 -31.53 3.02
N GLN A 6 9.26 -32.78 3.29
CA GLN A 6 9.54 -33.78 2.25
C GLN A 6 8.31 -34.03 1.36
N LYS A 7 7.13 -34.21 1.96
CA LYS A 7 5.88 -34.35 1.19
C LYS A 7 5.57 -33.13 0.32
N ALA A 8 5.83 -31.92 0.82
CA ALA A 8 5.63 -30.70 0.04
C ALA A 8 6.60 -30.63 -1.16
N LEU A 9 7.86 -31.05 -0.98
CA LEU A 9 8.85 -31.15 -2.06
C LEU A 9 8.47 -32.23 -3.09
N GLU A 10 7.97 -33.38 -2.65
CA GLU A 10 7.45 -34.42 -3.54
C GLU A 10 6.24 -33.92 -4.34
N GLN A 11 5.32 -33.20 -3.71
CA GLN A 11 4.18 -32.59 -4.40
C GLN A 11 4.63 -31.56 -5.44
N LEU A 12 5.63 -30.74 -5.11
CA LEU A 12 6.22 -29.79 -6.03
C LEU A 12 6.79 -30.47 -7.28
N GLY A 13 7.54 -31.56 -7.10
CA GLY A 13 8.12 -32.32 -8.22
C GLY A 13 7.08 -32.96 -9.16
N ASN A 14 5.83 -33.09 -8.71
CA ASN A 14 4.71 -33.65 -9.47
C ASN A 14 3.73 -32.57 -10.00
N ARG A 15 4.09 -31.28 -9.92
CA ARG A 15 3.22 -30.19 -10.42
C ARG A 15 3.11 -30.22 -11.94
N GLU A 16 1.89 -30.35 -12.44
CA GLU A 16 1.60 -30.18 -13.87
C GLU A 16 1.53 -28.68 -14.24
N LEU A 17 1.93 -28.37 -15.47
CA LEU A 17 1.84 -27.01 -15.99
C LEU A 17 0.40 -26.70 -16.38
N ILE A 18 -0.25 -25.84 -15.60
CA ILE A 18 -1.60 -25.35 -15.90
C ILE A 18 -1.51 -24.27 -16.97
N THR A 19 -2.17 -24.50 -18.10
CA THR A 19 -2.23 -23.53 -19.20
C THR A 19 -3.65 -22.95 -19.25
N PRO A 20 -3.82 -21.65 -18.96
CA PRO A 20 -5.12 -21.00 -19.06
C PRO A 20 -5.61 -20.97 -20.51
N ASP A 21 -6.90 -21.20 -20.69
CA ASP A 21 -7.57 -21.11 -21.98
C ASP A 21 -8.02 -19.66 -22.21
N PHE A 22 -7.60 -19.07 -23.33
CA PHE A 22 -7.91 -17.68 -23.67
C PHE A 22 -8.72 -17.64 -24.96
N PRO A 23 -9.73 -16.75 -25.05
CA PRO A 23 -10.44 -16.55 -26.29
C PRO A 23 -9.48 -16.02 -27.37
N GLU A 24 -9.61 -16.52 -28.60
CA GLU A 24 -8.92 -15.98 -29.79
C GLU A 24 -9.53 -14.63 -30.22
N LYS A 25 -9.64 -13.68 -29.29
CA LYS A 25 -10.21 -12.35 -29.52
C LYS A 25 -9.27 -11.28 -28.95
N PRO A 26 -9.24 -10.07 -29.55
CA PRO A 26 -8.43 -8.98 -29.02
C PRO A 26 -8.93 -8.55 -27.63
N ALA A 27 -8.01 -8.05 -26.79
CA ALA A 27 -8.32 -7.58 -25.43
C ALA A 27 -9.45 -6.54 -25.37
N SER A 28 -9.57 -5.71 -26.41
CA SER A 28 -10.65 -4.72 -26.54
C SER A 28 -12.06 -5.33 -26.59
N SER A 29 -12.20 -6.62 -26.90
CA SER A 29 -13.49 -7.30 -26.99
C SER A 29 -14.06 -7.76 -25.65
N TYR A 30 -13.19 -8.04 -24.67
CA TYR A 30 -13.58 -8.49 -23.33
C TYR A 30 -13.22 -7.48 -22.23
N PHE A 31 -12.51 -6.40 -22.56
CA PHE A 31 -12.18 -5.35 -21.59
C PHE A 31 -13.42 -4.74 -20.94
N GLY A 32 -13.50 -4.84 -19.61
CA GLY A 32 -14.63 -4.35 -18.81
C GLY A 32 -15.94 -5.09 -19.08
N GLU A 33 -15.92 -6.27 -19.70
CA GLU A 33 -17.15 -7.01 -20.01
C GLU A 33 -17.97 -7.35 -18.76
N ASN A 34 -17.31 -7.50 -17.61
CA ASN A 34 -17.92 -7.79 -16.31
C ASN A 34 -18.13 -6.53 -15.47
N THR A 35 -18.18 -5.35 -16.08
CA THR A 35 -18.47 -4.09 -15.40
C THR A 35 -19.75 -3.44 -15.91
N PHE A 36 -20.46 -2.79 -15.00
CA PHE A 36 -21.66 -2.00 -15.24
C PHE A 36 -21.39 -0.56 -14.81
N GLY A 37 -20.88 0.23 -15.75
CA GLY A 37 -20.61 1.65 -15.58
C GLY A 37 -21.51 2.54 -16.45
N LEU A 38 -21.05 3.76 -16.71
CA LEU A 38 -21.80 4.76 -17.49
C LEU A 38 -22.20 4.28 -18.90
N LYS A 39 -21.37 3.46 -19.56
CA LYS A 39 -21.68 2.92 -20.90
C LYS A 39 -22.87 1.98 -20.87
N GLN A 40 -22.90 1.05 -19.92
CA GLN A 40 -24.00 0.10 -19.73
C GLN A 40 -25.26 0.81 -19.26
N MET A 41 -25.13 1.78 -18.34
CA MET A 41 -26.25 2.64 -17.93
C MET A 41 -26.84 3.42 -19.12
N GLN A 42 -26.00 3.97 -20.00
CA GLN A 42 -26.48 4.68 -21.20
C GLN A 42 -27.24 3.77 -22.17
N ALA A 43 -26.83 2.50 -22.27
CA ALA A 43 -27.46 1.52 -23.17
C ALA A 43 -28.79 0.96 -22.62
N THR A 44 -29.01 1.01 -21.31
CA THR A 44 -30.13 0.34 -20.64
C THR A 44 -31.17 1.31 -20.06
N LEU A 45 -30.76 2.50 -19.61
CA LEU A 45 -31.66 3.48 -19.00
C LEU A 45 -32.28 4.40 -20.04
N SER A 46 -33.45 4.97 -19.71
CA SER A 46 -34.05 6.03 -20.55
C SER A 46 -33.15 7.28 -20.58
N PRO A 47 -33.17 8.07 -21.67
CA PRO A 47 -32.29 9.25 -21.80
C PRO A 47 -32.38 10.24 -20.63
N ASP A 48 -33.58 10.44 -20.10
CA ASP A 48 -33.83 11.35 -18.97
C ASP A 48 -33.25 10.80 -17.66
N VAL A 49 -33.46 9.51 -17.36
CA VAL A 49 -32.90 8.86 -16.16
C VAL A 49 -31.38 8.85 -16.23
N PHE A 50 -30.81 8.46 -17.38
CA PHE A 50 -29.36 8.47 -17.57
C PHE A 50 -28.76 9.87 -17.36
N LYS A 51 -29.41 10.91 -17.89
CA LYS A 51 -28.97 12.30 -17.69
C LYS A 51 -29.03 12.72 -16.21
N ARG A 52 -30.06 12.28 -15.45
CA ARG A 52 -30.13 12.54 -14.01
C ARG A 52 -29.02 11.82 -13.25
N VAL A 53 -28.81 10.53 -13.49
CA VAL A 53 -27.76 9.72 -12.84
C VAL A 53 -26.37 10.26 -13.16
N LYS A 54 -26.07 10.54 -14.43
CA LYS A 54 -24.79 11.13 -14.84
C LYS A 54 -24.53 12.49 -14.17
N ASN A 55 -25.56 13.34 -14.07
CA ASN A 55 -25.44 14.62 -13.37
C ASN A 55 -25.23 14.44 -11.87
N ALA A 56 -25.88 13.45 -11.25
CA ALA A 56 -25.73 13.13 -9.84
C ALA A 56 -24.28 12.70 -9.54
N ILE A 57 -23.73 11.78 -10.33
CA ILE A 57 -22.33 11.32 -10.24
C ILE A 57 -21.36 12.50 -10.41
N SER A 58 -21.49 13.26 -11.50
CA SER A 58 -20.55 14.35 -11.81
C SER A 58 -20.58 15.52 -10.81
N LYS A 59 -21.67 15.67 -10.04
CA LYS A 59 -21.86 16.78 -9.09
C LYS A 59 -21.90 16.33 -7.63
N GLY A 60 -21.64 15.05 -7.35
CA GLY A 60 -21.73 14.49 -5.99
C GLY A 60 -23.11 14.66 -5.35
N LYS A 61 -24.20 14.62 -6.12
CA LYS A 61 -25.56 14.77 -5.60
C LYS A 61 -26.19 13.41 -5.30
N LYS A 62 -27.11 13.39 -4.32
CA LYS A 62 -27.94 12.22 -4.04
C LYS A 62 -28.76 11.81 -5.27
N ILE A 63 -28.77 10.52 -5.56
CA ILE A 63 -29.61 9.91 -6.61
C ILE A 63 -31.04 9.80 -6.06
N ASP A 64 -32.03 10.25 -6.84
CA ASP A 64 -33.44 10.11 -6.48
C ASP A 64 -33.92 8.65 -6.54
N GLU A 65 -34.95 8.32 -5.75
CA GLU A 65 -35.47 6.95 -5.60
C GLU A 65 -35.89 6.34 -6.94
N ASP A 66 -36.60 7.10 -7.79
CA ASP A 66 -37.03 6.63 -9.11
C ASP A 66 -35.83 6.26 -10.01
N SER A 67 -34.79 7.08 -9.99
CA SER A 67 -33.57 6.81 -10.76
C SER A 67 -32.78 5.63 -10.17
N ALA A 68 -32.78 5.46 -8.85
CA ALA A 68 -32.17 4.30 -8.18
C ALA A 68 -32.89 3.00 -8.50
N ASP A 69 -34.23 2.98 -8.49
CA ASP A 69 -35.03 1.82 -8.88
C ASP A 69 -34.82 1.44 -10.35
N ALA A 70 -34.72 2.44 -11.24
CA ALA A 70 -34.41 2.21 -12.64
C ALA A 70 -33.01 1.59 -12.83
N VAL A 71 -31.99 2.08 -12.11
CA VAL A 71 -30.64 1.50 -12.13
C VAL A 71 -30.65 0.08 -11.55
N ALA A 72 -31.34 -0.16 -10.44
CA ALA A 72 -31.45 -1.47 -9.81
C ALA A 72 -32.08 -2.51 -10.76
N ALA A 73 -33.18 -2.14 -11.45
CA ALA A 73 -33.80 -3.02 -12.43
C ALA A 73 -32.87 -3.34 -13.62
N ALA A 74 -32.15 -2.33 -14.13
CA ALA A 74 -31.21 -2.49 -15.23
C ALA A 74 -30.01 -3.37 -14.83
N VAL A 75 -29.38 -3.11 -13.69
CA VAL A 75 -28.22 -3.88 -13.24
C VAL A 75 -28.60 -5.31 -12.86
N LYS A 76 -29.77 -5.54 -12.25
CA LYS A 76 -30.28 -6.89 -11.98
C LYS A 76 -30.40 -7.69 -13.27
N THR A 77 -31.04 -7.12 -14.29
CA THR A 77 -31.23 -7.81 -15.58
C THR A 77 -29.89 -8.11 -16.24
N TRP A 78 -28.97 -7.14 -16.22
CA TRP A 78 -27.61 -7.35 -16.72
C TRP A 78 -26.86 -8.45 -15.96
N ALA A 79 -26.98 -8.48 -14.63
CA ALA A 79 -26.30 -9.44 -13.78
C ALA A 79 -26.84 -10.86 -13.93
N LEU A 80 -28.16 -11.03 -13.96
CA LEU A 80 -28.81 -12.33 -14.21
C LEU A 80 -28.43 -12.88 -15.59
N ASN A 81 -28.36 -12.04 -16.62
CA ASN A 81 -27.91 -12.45 -17.96
C ASN A 81 -26.45 -12.91 -18.01
N LYS A 82 -25.64 -12.53 -17.00
CA LYS A 82 -24.26 -12.99 -16.82
C LYS A 82 -24.13 -14.17 -15.86
N GLY A 83 -25.25 -14.70 -15.36
CA GLY A 83 -25.28 -15.84 -14.44
C GLY A 83 -25.11 -15.46 -12.96
N ALA A 84 -25.15 -14.17 -12.60
CA ALA A 84 -25.08 -13.78 -11.21
C ALA A 84 -26.34 -14.25 -10.45
N THR A 85 -26.15 -14.87 -9.30
CA THR A 85 -27.24 -15.36 -8.43
C THR A 85 -27.39 -14.52 -7.16
N HIS A 86 -26.32 -13.82 -6.77
CA HIS A 86 -26.25 -12.99 -5.58
C HIS A 86 -25.82 -11.56 -5.91
N TYR A 87 -26.04 -10.65 -4.97
CA TYR A 87 -25.42 -9.33 -4.93
C TYR A 87 -24.79 -9.08 -3.56
N THR A 88 -23.81 -8.17 -3.52
CA THR A 88 -23.15 -7.74 -2.30
C THR A 88 -22.82 -6.25 -2.38
N HIS A 89 -22.91 -5.57 -1.24
CA HIS A 89 -22.22 -4.30 -1.05
C HIS A 89 -20.75 -4.61 -0.79
N TRP A 90 -19.88 -4.20 -1.72
CA TRP A 90 -18.44 -4.38 -1.64
C TRP A 90 -17.82 -3.12 -1.06
N PHE A 91 -17.11 -3.23 0.06
CA PHE A 91 -16.50 -2.10 0.75
C PHE A 91 -15.16 -2.47 1.39
N GLN A 92 -14.39 -1.46 1.80
CA GLN A 92 -13.03 -1.59 2.31
C GLN A 92 -12.94 -1.10 3.75
N PRO A 93 -13.34 -1.92 4.75
CA PRO A 93 -13.29 -1.53 6.16
C PRO A 93 -11.85 -1.31 6.65
N LEU A 94 -11.71 -0.82 7.89
CA LEU A 94 -10.43 -0.53 8.54
C LEU A 94 -9.59 -1.77 8.92
N THR A 95 -9.91 -2.94 8.37
CA THR A 95 -9.12 -4.18 8.51
C THR A 95 -7.96 -4.25 7.53
N GLY A 96 -7.98 -3.46 6.46
CA GLY A 96 -6.98 -3.48 5.38
C GLY A 96 -7.33 -4.39 4.20
N SER A 97 -8.45 -5.10 4.27
CA SER A 97 -8.98 -5.96 3.20
C SER A 97 -10.38 -5.51 2.75
N THR A 98 -10.91 -6.13 1.69
CA THR A 98 -12.29 -5.96 1.24
C THR A 98 -13.25 -6.80 2.09
N ALA A 99 -14.53 -6.41 2.09
CA ALA A 99 -15.60 -7.12 2.79
C ALA A 99 -16.85 -7.25 1.91
N GLU A 100 -17.54 -8.38 2.06
CA GLU A 100 -18.72 -8.75 1.28
C GLU A 100 -19.72 -9.50 2.15
N LYS A 101 -21.01 -9.31 1.87
CA LYS A 101 -22.13 -10.10 2.39
C LYS A 101 -23.05 -10.41 1.21
N HIS A 102 -23.20 -11.70 0.92
CA HIS A 102 -23.91 -12.14 -0.29
C HIS A 102 -25.40 -12.35 0.02
N ASP A 103 -26.24 -11.57 -0.64
CA ASP A 103 -27.69 -11.69 -0.60
C ASP A 103 -28.19 -12.23 -1.95
N GLY A 104 -29.08 -13.22 -1.91
CA GLY A 104 -29.67 -13.78 -3.13
C GLY A 104 -30.64 -12.80 -3.80
N PHE A 105 -30.69 -12.81 -5.14
CA PHE A 105 -31.75 -12.11 -5.86
C PHE A 105 -33.12 -12.77 -5.67
N PHE A 106 -33.16 -14.09 -5.45
CA PHE A 106 -34.39 -14.86 -5.35
C PHE A 106 -35.17 -14.53 -4.08
N ASP A 107 -36.42 -14.09 -4.23
CA ASP A 107 -37.37 -13.91 -3.15
C ASP A 107 -38.27 -15.17 -3.04
N PRO A 108 -38.13 -16.00 -2.00
CA PRO A 108 -38.88 -17.24 -1.88
C PRO A 108 -40.38 -17.04 -1.64
N LEU A 109 -40.83 -15.84 -1.26
CA LEU A 109 -42.25 -15.56 -1.04
C LEU A 109 -42.99 -15.29 -2.35
N ASP A 110 -42.31 -14.67 -3.31
CA ASP A 110 -42.88 -14.31 -4.60
C ASP A 110 -42.36 -15.19 -5.74
N GLU A 111 -41.42 -16.10 -5.45
CA GLU A 111 -40.79 -17.02 -6.40
C GLU A 111 -40.15 -16.31 -7.61
N ILE A 112 -39.63 -15.09 -7.41
CA ILE A 112 -39.01 -14.27 -8.45
C ILE A 112 -37.75 -13.55 -7.96
N GLU A 113 -36.87 -13.21 -8.90
CA GLU A 113 -35.69 -12.39 -8.64
C GLU A 113 -36.04 -10.92 -8.44
N LYS A 114 -35.72 -10.37 -7.27
CA LYS A 114 -35.97 -8.98 -6.90
C LYS A 114 -34.68 -8.25 -6.52
N PHE A 115 -34.56 -7.04 -7.03
CA PHE A 115 -33.54 -6.09 -6.62
C PHE A 115 -34.15 -4.69 -6.69
N LYS A 116 -34.28 -4.03 -5.54
CA LYS A 116 -34.90 -2.71 -5.41
C LYS A 116 -33.83 -1.63 -5.27
N GLY A 117 -34.13 -0.42 -5.72
CA GLY A 117 -33.26 0.74 -5.59
C GLY A 117 -32.91 1.06 -4.14
N SER A 118 -33.82 0.79 -3.20
CA SER A 118 -33.53 0.91 -1.76
C SER A 118 -32.37 0.03 -1.31
N LYS A 119 -32.27 -1.21 -1.81
CA LYS A 119 -31.16 -2.14 -1.53
C LYS A 119 -29.90 -1.82 -2.31
N LEU A 120 -30.01 -1.15 -3.46
CA LEU A 120 -28.86 -0.65 -4.22
C LEU A 120 -28.20 0.52 -3.47
N VAL A 121 -28.98 1.53 -3.09
CA VAL A 121 -28.46 2.77 -2.54
C VAL A 121 -27.91 2.59 -1.14
N GLN A 122 -28.56 1.78 -0.30
CA GLN A 122 -28.17 1.60 1.09
C GLN A 122 -28.47 0.20 1.59
N GLN A 123 -27.56 -0.37 2.38
CA GLN A 123 -27.77 -1.65 3.04
C GLN A 123 -27.20 -1.65 4.47
N GLU A 124 -27.72 -2.52 5.33
CA GLU A 124 -27.15 -2.84 6.63
C GLU A 124 -26.33 -4.15 6.45
N PRO A 125 -24.99 -4.09 6.48
CA PRO A 125 -24.12 -5.23 6.19
C PRO A 125 -23.97 -6.23 7.37
N ASP A 126 -24.67 -6.05 8.50
CA ASP A 126 -24.44 -6.79 9.76
C ASP A 126 -22.96 -6.79 10.19
N ALA A 127 -22.37 -5.59 10.15
CA ALA A 127 -20.94 -5.35 10.27
C ALA A 127 -20.51 -5.11 11.73
N SER A 128 -21.04 -5.90 12.66
CA SER A 128 -20.85 -5.70 14.10
C SER A 128 -19.43 -6.02 14.60
N SER A 129 -18.72 -6.91 13.90
CA SER A 129 -17.40 -7.41 14.30
C SER A 129 -16.23 -6.64 13.71
N PHE A 130 -16.48 -5.62 12.87
CA PHE A 130 -15.39 -4.83 12.30
C PHE A 130 -14.79 -3.86 13.34
N PRO A 131 -13.46 -3.62 13.28
CA PRO A 131 -12.80 -2.64 14.11
C PRO A 131 -13.46 -1.26 13.95
N ASN A 132 -13.72 -0.59 15.08
CA ASN A 132 -14.41 0.70 15.09
C ASN A 132 -13.78 1.72 16.06
N GLY A 133 -12.70 1.36 16.78
CA GLY A 133 -11.93 2.29 17.61
C GLY A 133 -12.78 3.05 18.62
N GLY A 134 -13.70 2.34 19.28
CA GLY A 134 -14.58 2.91 20.30
C GLY A 134 -15.74 3.76 19.78
N ILE A 135 -15.87 3.99 18.46
CA ILE A 135 -17.03 4.72 17.87
C ILE A 135 -18.34 4.02 18.19
N ARG A 136 -18.31 2.69 18.30
CA ARG A 136 -19.49 1.88 18.61
C ARG A 136 -19.37 1.31 20.02
N SER A 137 -20.43 1.44 20.80
CA SER A 137 -20.56 0.69 22.06
C SER A 137 -20.64 -0.81 21.76
N THR A 138 -20.19 -1.65 22.70
CA THR A 138 -20.20 -3.13 22.55
C THR A 138 -21.58 -3.74 22.30
N PHE A 139 -22.66 -3.01 22.59
CA PHE A 139 -24.05 -3.42 22.33
C PHE A 139 -24.74 -2.65 21.18
N GLU A 140 -24.09 -1.64 20.59
CA GLU A 140 -24.64 -0.81 19.51
C GLU A 140 -23.80 -0.98 18.24
N ALA A 141 -24.19 -1.89 17.36
CA ALA A 141 -23.31 -2.34 16.27
C ALA A 141 -23.77 -1.94 14.86
N ARG A 142 -24.86 -1.18 14.73
CA ARG A 142 -25.43 -0.83 13.42
C ARG A 142 -24.47 0.05 12.61
N GLY A 143 -24.33 -0.29 11.34
CA GLY A 143 -23.67 0.52 10.33
C GLY A 143 -24.41 0.43 9.01
N TYR A 144 -24.10 1.34 8.09
CA TYR A 144 -24.74 1.35 6.79
C TYR A 144 -23.70 1.43 5.69
N THR A 145 -23.90 0.63 4.65
CA THR A 145 -23.21 0.80 3.37
C THR A 145 -24.03 1.70 2.48
N ALA A 146 -23.36 2.57 1.73
CA ALA A 146 -23.99 3.43 0.74
C ALA A 146 -23.26 3.30 -0.60
N TRP A 147 -24.00 3.12 -1.69
CA TRP A 147 -23.43 2.94 -3.02
C TRP A 147 -22.62 4.17 -3.45
N ASP A 148 -21.39 3.94 -3.90
CA ASP A 148 -20.56 4.90 -4.61
C ASP A 148 -20.80 4.76 -6.12
N PRO A 149 -21.55 5.67 -6.75
CA PRO A 149 -21.87 5.58 -8.17
C PRO A 149 -20.74 6.08 -9.08
N SER A 150 -19.64 6.61 -8.51
CA SER A 150 -18.45 6.96 -9.29
C SER A 150 -17.63 5.74 -9.68
N SER A 151 -17.68 4.67 -8.88
CA SER A 151 -17.06 3.38 -9.15
C SER A 151 -18.05 2.41 -9.82
N PRO A 152 -17.70 1.76 -10.95
CA PRO A 152 -18.62 0.89 -11.66
C PRO A 152 -18.91 -0.38 -10.84
N MET A 153 -20.17 -0.85 -10.88
CA MET A 153 -20.51 -2.16 -10.34
C MET A 153 -19.85 -3.24 -11.19
N PHE A 154 -19.51 -4.38 -10.61
CA PHE A 154 -18.84 -5.46 -11.33
C PHE A 154 -19.38 -6.84 -10.93
N ILE A 155 -19.11 -7.84 -11.76
CA ILE A 155 -19.41 -9.24 -11.43
C ILE A 155 -18.10 -10.00 -11.33
N ILE A 156 -17.90 -10.64 -10.19
CA ILE A 156 -16.86 -11.62 -9.98
C ILE A 156 -17.53 -12.93 -9.56
N ASP A 157 -17.08 -14.03 -10.17
CA ASP A 157 -17.73 -15.34 -10.06
C ASP A 157 -19.22 -15.26 -10.45
N GLU A 158 -20.14 -15.38 -9.49
CA GLU A 158 -21.59 -15.34 -9.69
C GLU A 158 -22.27 -14.27 -8.82
N THR A 159 -21.52 -13.24 -8.40
CA THR A 159 -22.01 -12.21 -7.49
C THR A 159 -21.85 -10.82 -8.09
N LEU A 160 -22.93 -10.03 -8.07
CA LEU A 160 -22.90 -8.60 -8.37
C LEU A 160 -22.30 -7.83 -7.19
N CYS A 161 -21.12 -7.26 -7.37
CA CYS A 161 -20.46 -6.41 -6.39
C CYS A 161 -20.77 -4.94 -6.63
N ILE A 162 -21.27 -4.28 -5.58
CA ILE A 162 -21.68 -2.87 -5.59
C ILE A 162 -20.66 -2.09 -4.75
N PRO A 163 -19.77 -1.29 -5.37
CA PRO A 163 -18.80 -0.49 -4.61
C PRO A 163 -19.49 0.49 -3.67
N THR A 164 -19.17 0.43 -2.38
CA THR A 164 -19.89 1.18 -1.35
C THR A 164 -18.94 1.80 -0.34
N VAL A 165 -19.39 2.90 0.27
CA VAL A 165 -18.78 3.44 1.49
C VAL A 165 -19.46 2.84 2.71
N PHE A 166 -18.73 2.70 3.82
CA PHE A 166 -19.25 2.16 5.08
C PHE A 166 -19.16 3.17 6.23
N VAL A 167 -20.31 3.46 6.83
CA VAL A 167 -20.46 4.44 7.91
C VAL A 167 -21.12 3.83 9.15
N SER A 168 -20.89 4.44 10.31
CA SER A 168 -21.58 4.13 11.55
C SER A 168 -23.07 4.55 11.48
N TYR A 169 -23.84 4.18 12.50
CA TYR A 169 -25.21 4.67 12.67
C TYR A 169 -25.29 6.21 12.81
N THR A 170 -24.26 6.82 13.42
CA THR A 170 -24.15 8.27 13.67
C THR A 170 -23.48 9.04 12.52
N GLY A 171 -22.94 8.34 11.51
CA GLY A 171 -22.43 8.91 10.27
C GLY A 171 -20.91 9.00 10.16
N GLU A 172 -20.16 8.52 11.15
CA GLU A 172 -18.69 8.43 11.09
C GLU A 172 -18.23 7.37 10.08
N ALA A 173 -17.17 7.66 9.35
CA ALA A 173 -16.57 6.81 8.34
C ALA A 173 -15.76 5.66 8.95
N LEU A 174 -16.19 4.43 8.68
CA LEU A 174 -15.58 3.19 9.16
C LEU A 174 -14.90 2.39 8.03
N ASP A 175 -14.56 3.08 6.95
CA ASP A 175 -13.86 2.53 5.78
C ASP A 175 -12.68 3.40 5.36
N ASN A 176 -11.97 2.95 4.33
CA ASN A 176 -10.91 3.73 3.71
C ASN A 176 -11.41 4.63 2.57
N LYS A 177 -12.61 4.35 2.03
CA LYS A 177 -13.13 4.99 0.81
C LYS A 177 -13.78 6.35 1.10
N ALA A 178 -14.57 6.51 2.15
CA ALA A 178 -15.21 7.80 2.44
C ALA A 178 -14.20 8.93 2.74
N PRO A 179 -13.14 8.74 3.55
CA PRO A 179 -12.11 9.76 3.73
C PRO A 179 -11.37 10.09 2.42
N LEU A 180 -11.12 9.08 1.58
CA LEU A 180 -10.45 9.28 0.29
C LEU A 180 -11.27 10.18 -0.63
N LEU A 181 -12.57 9.89 -0.78
CA LEU A 181 -13.49 10.71 -1.59
C LEU A 181 -13.52 12.17 -1.13
N LYS A 182 -13.58 12.39 0.19
CA LYS A 182 -13.54 13.74 0.78
C LYS A 182 -12.19 14.44 0.53
N ALA A 183 -11.08 13.73 0.64
CA ALA A 183 -9.75 14.27 0.35
C ALA A 183 -9.57 14.59 -1.14
N MET A 184 -10.14 13.78 -2.03
CA MET A 184 -10.18 14.04 -3.48
C MET A 184 -10.98 15.30 -3.80
N GLU A 185 -12.13 15.49 -3.14
CA GLU A 185 -12.92 16.71 -3.28
C GLU A 185 -12.13 17.94 -2.80
N ALA A 186 -11.51 17.85 -1.61
CA ALA A 186 -10.71 18.94 -1.04
C ALA A 186 -9.56 19.37 -1.98
N VAL A 187 -8.76 18.41 -2.48
CA VAL A 187 -7.67 18.72 -3.40
C VAL A 187 -8.19 19.20 -4.76
N GLY A 188 -9.32 18.68 -5.23
CA GLY A 188 -9.95 19.12 -6.48
C GLY A 188 -10.41 20.57 -6.42
N ILE A 189 -11.05 20.98 -5.31
CA ILE A 189 -11.49 22.37 -5.06
C ILE A 189 -10.27 23.30 -4.97
N ALA A 190 -9.29 22.94 -4.12
CA ALA A 190 -8.09 23.75 -3.92
C ALA A 190 -7.29 23.91 -5.22
N SER A 191 -7.07 22.80 -5.94
CA SER A 191 -6.37 22.80 -7.22
C SER A 191 -7.11 23.62 -8.27
N THR A 192 -8.44 23.51 -8.36
CA THR A 192 -9.25 24.30 -9.30
C THR A 192 -9.15 25.79 -9.00
N ARG A 193 -9.17 26.19 -7.72
CA ARG A 193 -8.98 27.59 -7.31
C ARG A 193 -7.62 28.13 -7.76
N VAL A 194 -6.55 27.35 -7.56
CA VAL A 194 -5.19 27.72 -8.01
C VAL A 194 -5.08 27.71 -9.53
N CYS A 195 -5.65 26.73 -10.25
CA CYS A 195 -5.65 26.70 -11.71
C CYS A 195 -6.29 27.94 -12.32
N LYS A 196 -7.38 28.46 -11.72
CA LYS A 196 -8.03 29.72 -12.16
C LYS A 196 -7.12 30.94 -12.06
N LEU A 197 -5.99 30.85 -11.35
CA LEU A 197 -4.95 31.87 -11.39
C LEU A 197 -4.26 31.93 -12.76
N PHE A 198 -4.19 30.80 -13.46
CA PHE A 198 -3.50 30.64 -14.73
C PHE A 198 -4.47 30.51 -15.89
N ASP A 199 -5.50 29.68 -15.82
CA ASP A 199 -6.52 29.48 -16.86
C ASP A 199 -7.93 29.49 -16.28
N ARG A 200 -8.78 30.39 -16.77
CA ARG A 200 -10.17 30.54 -16.31
C ARG A 200 -11.11 29.45 -16.85
N ASN A 201 -10.69 28.72 -17.88
CA ASN A 201 -11.50 27.65 -18.49
C ASN A 201 -11.48 26.35 -17.69
N VAL A 202 -10.58 26.22 -16.71
CA VAL A 202 -10.52 25.05 -15.84
C VAL A 202 -11.71 25.07 -14.88
N THR A 203 -12.53 24.02 -14.95
CA THR A 203 -13.74 23.86 -14.13
C THR A 203 -13.58 22.86 -13.00
N SER A 204 -12.75 21.84 -13.20
CA SER A 204 -12.36 20.88 -12.16
C SER A 204 -10.95 20.35 -12.38
N VAL A 205 -10.36 19.82 -11.31
CA VAL A 205 -9.10 19.08 -11.31
C VAL A 205 -9.36 17.77 -10.57
N THR A 206 -8.98 16.66 -11.18
CA THR A 206 -9.14 15.31 -10.65
C THR A 206 -7.76 14.76 -10.33
N PRO A 207 -7.54 14.26 -9.10
CA PRO A 207 -6.32 13.53 -8.80
C PRO A 207 -6.36 12.15 -9.48
N VAL A 208 -5.21 11.68 -9.95
CA VAL A 208 -5.04 10.36 -10.58
C VAL A 208 -3.93 9.57 -9.92
N LEU A 209 -4.01 8.25 -10.00
CA LEU A 209 -3.08 7.32 -9.37
C LEU A 209 -2.80 6.12 -10.30
N GLY A 210 -1.52 5.80 -10.50
CA GLY A 210 -1.06 4.50 -10.98
C GLY A 210 -0.43 3.72 -9.83
N VAL A 211 -0.87 2.48 -9.60
CA VAL A 211 -0.38 1.65 -8.50
C VAL A 211 0.50 0.55 -9.04
N GLU A 212 1.78 0.53 -8.65
CA GLU A 212 2.69 -0.59 -8.90
C GLU A 212 2.58 -1.56 -7.73
N GLN A 213 2.19 -2.81 -7.98
CA GLN A 213 1.97 -3.82 -6.95
C GLN A 213 3.07 -4.89 -7.01
N GLU A 214 3.95 -4.88 -6.02
CA GLU A 214 4.92 -5.96 -5.84
C GLU A 214 4.35 -7.09 -4.97
N TYR A 215 4.84 -8.30 -5.19
CA TYR A 215 4.45 -9.51 -4.46
C TYR A 215 5.46 -10.64 -4.64
N PHE A 216 5.41 -11.63 -3.74
CA PHE A 216 6.07 -12.92 -3.95
C PHE A 216 5.06 -13.99 -4.40
N ALA A 217 5.47 -14.90 -5.28
CA ALA A 217 4.69 -16.08 -5.63
C ALA A 217 5.50 -17.36 -5.35
N ILE A 218 5.00 -18.18 -4.42
CA ILE A 218 5.63 -19.46 -4.02
C ILE A 218 4.66 -20.62 -4.22
N ASP A 219 5.16 -21.86 -4.23
CA ASP A 219 4.29 -23.03 -4.34
C ASP A 219 3.40 -23.19 -3.10
N GLU A 220 2.12 -23.51 -3.33
CA GLU A 220 1.11 -23.67 -2.28
C GLU A 220 1.50 -24.73 -1.23
N ALA A 221 2.14 -25.83 -1.64
CA ALA A 221 2.51 -26.91 -0.72
C ALA A 221 3.67 -26.48 0.19
N LEU A 222 4.64 -25.74 -0.34
CA LEU A 222 5.74 -25.18 0.44
C LEU A 222 5.25 -24.12 1.44
N TYR A 223 4.28 -23.29 1.02
CA TYR A 223 3.60 -22.36 1.90
C TYR A 223 2.88 -23.07 3.05
N ALA A 224 2.08 -24.10 2.74
CA ALA A 224 1.34 -24.87 3.74
C ALA A 224 2.26 -25.60 4.74
N ALA A 225 3.47 -25.96 4.34
CA ALA A 225 4.51 -26.54 5.20
C ALA A 225 5.25 -25.51 6.08
N ARG A 226 4.86 -24.22 6.03
CA ARG A 226 5.43 -23.13 6.82
C ARG A 226 4.34 -22.46 7.68
N PRO A 227 4.11 -22.93 8.91
CA PRO A 227 3.06 -22.40 9.77
C PRO A 227 3.19 -20.89 10.05
N ASP A 228 4.42 -20.37 10.07
CA ASP A 228 4.68 -18.94 10.21
C ASP A 228 4.25 -18.12 8.99
N LEU A 229 4.42 -18.63 7.77
CA LEU A 229 3.85 -18.00 6.57
C LEU A 229 2.31 -18.06 6.57
N VAL A 230 1.74 -19.18 7.00
CA VAL A 230 0.29 -19.39 7.04
C VAL A 230 -0.39 -18.43 8.02
N MET A 231 0.14 -18.30 9.23
CA MET A 231 -0.48 -17.51 10.29
C MET A 231 0.03 -16.05 10.35
N GLY A 232 1.27 -15.81 9.92
CA GLY A 232 1.94 -14.52 10.04
C GLY A 232 2.20 -13.78 8.73
N GLY A 233 2.01 -14.42 7.58
CA GLY A 233 2.32 -13.84 6.26
C GLY A 233 3.82 -13.66 5.98
N ARG A 234 4.68 -13.92 6.95
CA ARG A 234 6.15 -13.82 6.86
C ARG A 234 6.84 -14.94 7.62
N THR A 235 8.09 -15.17 7.24
CA THR A 235 8.95 -16.13 7.92
C THR A 235 9.58 -15.54 9.19
N VAL A 236 9.36 -16.19 10.33
CA VAL A 236 9.99 -15.79 11.61
C VAL A 236 11.40 -16.39 11.74
N PHE A 237 11.62 -17.57 11.14
CA PHE A 237 12.90 -18.27 11.07
C PHE A 237 13.29 -18.60 9.63
N GLY A 238 14.59 -18.77 9.39
CA GLY A 238 15.12 -19.24 8.11
C GLY A 238 16.48 -18.60 7.82
N HIS A 239 17.45 -19.46 7.55
CA HIS A 239 18.78 -19.05 7.11
C HIS A 239 18.78 -18.63 5.64
N ASP A 240 19.62 -17.64 5.31
CA ASP A 240 19.80 -17.17 3.95
C ASP A 240 20.39 -18.26 3.04
N PRO A 241 19.88 -18.42 1.81
CA PRO A 241 20.44 -19.39 0.87
C PRO A 241 21.82 -18.94 0.37
N ALA A 242 22.67 -19.90 -0.01
CA ALA A 242 24.00 -19.60 -0.57
C ALA A 242 23.93 -18.69 -1.81
N ARG A 243 22.89 -18.89 -2.64
CA ARG A 243 22.45 -17.95 -3.67
C ARG A 243 21.10 -17.38 -3.24
N GLY A 244 21.08 -16.09 -2.91
CA GLY A 244 19.87 -15.29 -2.70
C GLY A 244 19.67 -14.37 -3.89
N GLN A 245 19.89 -13.07 -3.70
CA GLN A 245 19.73 -12.05 -4.72
C GLN A 245 21.06 -11.43 -5.21
N GLN A 246 22.22 -11.95 -4.78
CA GLN A 246 23.53 -11.29 -4.99
C GLN A 246 23.96 -11.17 -6.46
N LEU A 247 23.30 -11.88 -7.39
CA LEU A 247 23.62 -11.85 -8.82
C LEU A 247 22.75 -10.88 -9.62
N ASP A 248 21.71 -10.30 -9.00
CA ASP A 248 20.71 -9.44 -9.65
C ASP A 248 20.07 -10.03 -10.93
N ASP A 249 20.16 -11.35 -11.11
CA ASP A 249 19.85 -12.03 -12.36
C ASP A 249 18.38 -12.44 -12.51
N HIS A 250 17.59 -12.24 -11.45
CA HIS A 250 16.14 -12.40 -11.48
C HIS A 250 15.47 -11.16 -12.07
N TYR A 251 16.00 -9.95 -11.82
CA TYR A 251 15.42 -8.69 -12.29
C TYR A 251 15.38 -8.63 -13.82
N PHE A 252 14.18 -8.47 -14.39
CA PHE A 252 13.92 -8.60 -15.83
C PHE A 252 14.43 -9.90 -16.49
N GLY A 253 14.70 -10.93 -15.69
CA GLY A 253 15.02 -12.26 -16.17
C GLY A 253 13.82 -12.96 -16.81
N SER A 254 14.04 -14.17 -17.32
CA SER A 254 12.94 -14.99 -17.87
C SER A 254 11.97 -15.40 -16.76
N ILE A 255 10.68 -15.10 -16.93
CA ILE A 255 9.63 -15.50 -15.98
C ILE A 255 9.37 -17.01 -16.13
N PRO A 256 9.50 -17.82 -15.06
CA PRO A 256 9.25 -19.26 -15.13
C PRO A 256 7.83 -19.60 -15.58
N SER A 257 7.68 -20.64 -16.38
CA SER A 257 6.44 -20.96 -17.11
C SER A 257 5.19 -21.04 -16.23
N ARG A 258 5.27 -21.65 -15.03
CA ARG A 258 4.16 -21.73 -14.07
C ARG A 258 3.66 -20.33 -13.67
N VAL A 259 4.59 -19.46 -13.27
CA VAL A 259 4.25 -18.08 -12.84
C VAL A 259 3.78 -17.25 -14.03
N ARG A 260 4.40 -17.41 -15.21
CA ARG A 260 3.96 -16.71 -16.42
C ARG A 260 2.52 -17.09 -16.79
N ASN A 261 2.13 -18.36 -16.66
CA ASN A 261 0.76 -18.80 -16.94
C ASN A 261 -0.23 -18.24 -15.90
N PHE A 262 0.12 -18.27 -14.62
CA PHE A 262 -0.61 -17.56 -13.57
C PHE A 262 -0.79 -16.07 -13.91
N MET A 263 0.29 -15.41 -14.34
CA MET A 263 0.26 -14.00 -14.70
C MET A 263 -0.68 -13.69 -15.86
N LYS A 264 -0.70 -14.55 -16.88
CA LYS A 264 -1.60 -14.37 -18.02
C LYS A 264 -3.06 -14.54 -17.61
N ASP A 265 -3.33 -15.50 -16.71
CA ASP A 265 -4.67 -15.79 -16.23
C ASP A 265 -5.24 -14.64 -15.39
N PHE A 266 -4.48 -14.14 -14.40
CA PHE A 266 -4.98 -13.01 -13.61
C PHE A 266 -5.10 -11.73 -14.45
N GLU A 267 -4.21 -11.50 -15.42
CA GLU A 267 -4.29 -10.35 -16.32
C GLU A 267 -5.57 -10.39 -17.14
N PHE A 268 -5.92 -11.57 -17.67
CA PHE A 268 -7.16 -11.78 -18.40
C PHE A 268 -8.40 -11.48 -17.55
N GLU A 269 -8.45 -12.00 -16.32
CA GLU A 269 -9.55 -11.73 -15.39
C GLU A 269 -9.63 -10.25 -14.96
N CYS A 270 -8.48 -9.60 -14.75
CA CYS A 270 -8.40 -8.17 -14.45
C CYS A 270 -8.95 -7.32 -15.60
N LEU A 271 -8.59 -7.65 -16.85
CA LEU A 271 -9.10 -6.94 -18.02
C LEU A 271 -10.62 -7.09 -18.16
N LYS A 272 -11.19 -8.27 -17.88
CA LYS A 272 -12.66 -8.47 -17.87
C LYS A 272 -13.36 -7.61 -16.83
N LEU A 273 -12.70 -7.37 -15.70
CA LEU A 273 -13.15 -6.49 -14.62
C LEU A 273 -12.84 -5.00 -14.88
N GLY A 274 -12.27 -4.66 -16.03
CA GLY A 274 -11.98 -3.27 -16.41
C GLY A 274 -10.69 -2.70 -15.81
N ILE A 275 -9.90 -3.52 -15.12
CA ILE A 275 -8.60 -3.13 -14.55
C ILE A 275 -7.58 -3.06 -15.70
N PRO A 276 -6.97 -1.90 -15.99
CA PRO A 276 -6.14 -1.70 -17.17
C PRO A 276 -4.70 -2.16 -16.93
N VAL A 277 -4.49 -3.45 -16.62
CA VAL A 277 -3.15 -4.03 -16.43
C VAL A 277 -2.33 -3.89 -17.71
N THR A 278 -1.10 -3.35 -17.60
CA THR A 278 -0.21 -3.15 -18.76
C THR A 278 1.17 -3.76 -18.61
N THR A 279 1.70 -3.78 -17.39
CA THR A 279 3.09 -4.16 -17.14
C THR A 279 3.15 -5.28 -16.12
N ARG A 280 4.06 -6.24 -16.36
CA ARG A 280 4.46 -7.27 -15.40
C ARG A 280 5.92 -7.66 -15.63
N HIS A 281 6.66 -7.93 -14.56
CA HIS A 281 8.03 -8.43 -14.65
C HIS A 281 8.46 -9.15 -13.37
N ASN A 282 9.62 -9.81 -13.45
CA ASN A 282 10.36 -10.21 -12.26
C ASN A 282 10.90 -8.98 -11.54
N GLU A 283 10.89 -9.04 -10.22
CA GLU A 283 11.56 -8.06 -9.35
C GLU A 283 12.98 -8.53 -8.99
N VAL A 284 13.66 -7.82 -8.09
CA VAL A 284 15.05 -8.11 -7.70
C VAL A 284 15.18 -9.43 -6.92
N ALA A 285 14.32 -9.68 -5.92
CA ALA A 285 14.43 -10.89 -5.12
C ALA A 285 13.87 -12.13 -5.87
N PRO A 286 14.47 -13.32 -5.69
CA PRO A 286 13.94 -14.54 -6.27
C PRO A 286 12.47 -14.77 -5.89
N SER A 287 11.65 -15.11 -6.88
CA SER A 287 10.20 -15.31 -6.70
C SER A 287 9.43 -14.04 -6.29
N GLN A 288 10.02 -12.86 -6.43
CA GLN A 288 9.35 -11.57 -6.40
C GLN A 288 8.99 -11.13 -7.83
N PHE A 289 7.85 -10.45 -7.95
CA PHE A 289 7.31 -9.93 -9.20
C PHE A 289 6.57 -8.62 -8.97
N GLU A 290 6.31 -7.90 -10.05
CA GLU A 290 5.50 -6.68 -10.07
C GLU A 290 4.39 -6.79 -11.12
N VAL A 291 3.27 -6.13 -10.85
CA VAL A 291 2.23 -5.81 -11.83
C VAL A 291 1.83 -4.33 -11.68
N ALA A 292 1.67 -3.63 -12.80
CA ALA A 292 1.24 -2.24 -12.82
C ALA A 292 0.14 -2.01 -13.88
N PRO A 293 -1.05 -1.53 -13.46
CA PRO A 293 -2.06 -0.96 -14.35
C PRO A 293 -1.71 0.47 -14.80
N VAL A 294 -2.37 0.94 -15.86
CA VAL A 294 -2.39 2.36 -16.21
C VAL A 294 -3.02 3.17 -15.08
N PHE A 295 -2.59 4.42 -14.92
CA PHE A 295 -3.19 5.33 -13.96
C PHE A 295 -4.68 5.58 -14.27
N GLU A 296 -5.47 5.75 -13.21
CA GLU A 296 -6.89 6.07 -13.27
C GLU A 296 -7.21 7.18 -12.26
N GLU A 297 -8.46 7.66 -12.22
CA GLU A 297 -8.91 8.48 -11.11
C GLU A 297 -8.68 7.75 -9.77
N ILE A 298 -8.16 8.44 -8.75
CA ILE A 298 -7.67 7.80 -7.52
C ILE A 298 -8.67 6.83 -6.88
N ASN A 299 -9.95 7.20 -6.84
CA ASN A 299 -10.99 6.34 -6.28
C ASN A 299 -11.08 4.99 -7.01
N ILE A 300 -11.05 5.02 -8.35
CA ILE A 300 -11.08 3.83 -9.20
C ILE A 300 -9.78 3.04 -9.08
N ALA A 301 -8.63 3.72 -9.10
CA ALA A 301 -7.33 3.07 -8.98
C ALA A 301 -7.19 2.33 -7.62
N ALA A 302 -7.71 2.91 -6.53
CA ALA A 302 -7.72 2.28 -5.22
C ALA A 302 -8.64 1.04 -5.20
N ASP A 303 -9.86 1.15 -5.73
CA ASP A 303 -10.79 0.02 -5.84
C ASP A 303 -10.21 -1.11 -6.71
N HIS A 304 -9.67 -0.75 -7.89
CA HIS A 304 -9.06 -1.69 -8.82
C HIS A 304 -7.82 -2.36 -8.23
N ASN A 305 -6.99 -1.68 -7.43
CA ASN A 305 -5.86 -2.34 -6.76
C ASN A 305 -6.33 -3.38 -5.74
N GLN A 306 -7.36 -3.08 -4.93
CA GLN A 306 -7.93 -4.05 -4.00
C GLN A 306 -8.52 -5.26 -4.74
N LEU A 307 -9.29 -5.00 -5.80
CA LEU A 307 -9.86 -6.06 -6.64
C LEU A 307 -8.78 -6.89 -7.36
N LEU A 308 -7.70 -6.25 -7.83
CA LEU A 308 -6.54 -6.93 -8.42
C LEU A 308 -5.91 -7.91 -7.42
N MET A 309 -5.70 -7.49 -6.16
CA MET A 309 -5.15 -8.36 -5.12
C MET A 309 -6.06 -9.58 -4.85
N ASP A 310 -7.38 -9.36 -4.81
CA ASP A 310 -8.37 -10.43 -4.64
C ASP A 310 -8.36 -11.42 -5.82
N VAL A 311 -8.30 -10.91 -7.06
CA VAL A 311 -8.19 -11.72 -8.29
C VAL A 311 -6.90 -12.53 -8.29
N MET A 312 -5.76 -11.91 -7.93
CA MET A 312 -4.48 -12.61 -7.82
C MET A 312 -4.54 -13.75 -6.80
N GLY A 313 -5.19 -13.53 -5.66
CA GLY A 313 -5.44 -14.57 -4.66
C GLY A 313 -6.20 -15.75 -5.26
N LYS A 314 -7.39 -15.51 -5.83
CA LYS A 314 -8.26 -16.55 -6.42
C LYS A 314 -7.59 -17.31 -7.56
N VAL A 315 -6.89 -16.59 -8.45
CA VAL A 315 -6.21 -17.21 -9.59
C VAL A 315 -4.99 -18.01 -9.12
N SER A 316 -4.25 -17.56 -8.10
CA SER A 316 -3.08 -18.29 -7.61
C SER A 316 -3.41 -19.71 -7.11
N GLU A 317 -4.57 -19.88 -6.48
CA GLU A 317 -5.06 -21.19 -6.00
C GLU A 317 -5.31 -22.17 -7.15
N LYS A 318 -5.82 -21.68 -8.29
CA LYS A 318 -5.97 -22.48 -9.52
C LYS A 318 -4.62 -22.97 -10.01
N HIS A 319 -3.58 -22.12 -9.92
CA HIS A 319 -2.22 -22.42 -10.37
C HIS A 319 -1.34 -23.14 -9.32
N LYS A 320 -1.91 -23.49 -8.17
CA LYS A 320 -1.20 -24.11 -7.04
C LYS A 320 -0.02 -23.27 -6.55
N LEU A 321 -0.23 -21.96 -6.58
CA LEU A 321 0.67 -20.94 -6.06
C LEU A 321 0.00 -20.24 -4.88
N LYS A 322 0.82 -19.64 -4.02
CA LYS A 322 0.38 -18.68 -3.01
C LYS A 322 1.08 -17.35 -3.23
N ILE A 323 0.29 -16.29 -3.27
CA ILE A 323 0.79 -14.92 -3.34
C ILE A 323 0.99 -14.39 -1.92
N LEU A 324 2.15 -13.77 -1.68
CA LEU A 324 2.49 -13.09 -0.44
C LEU A 324 2.62 -11.59 -0.73
N PHE A 325 1.74 -10.80 -0.13
CA PHE A 325 1.75 -9.33 -0.18
C PHE A 325 2.39 -8.69 1.05
N HIS A 326 2.86 -9.48 2.01
CA HIS A 326 3.55 -8.96 3.18
C HIS A 326 4.82 -8.22 2.73
N GLU A 327 5.12 -7.05 3.32
CA GLU A 327 6.19 -6.16 2.85
C GLU A 327 7.59 -6.75 2.99
N LYS A 328 7.76 -7.69 3.92
CA LYS A 328 9.03 -8.42 4.12
C LYS A 328 8.80 -9.91 4.45
N PRO A 329 8.42 -10.74 3.47
CA PRO A 329 8.06 -12.13 3.73
C PRO A 329 9.29 -12.98 4.08
N PHE A 330 10.45 -12.65 3.49
CA PHE A 330 11.75 -13.28 3.73
C PHE A 330 12.76 -12.24 4.22
N LYS A 331 13.49 -12.55 5.31
CA LYS A 331 14.58 -11.68 5.79
C LYS A 331 15.76 -11.78 4.83
N GLY A 332 16.60 -10.75 4.76
CA GLY A 332 17.82 -10.76 3.95
C GLY A 332 17.63 -10.48 2.44
N LEU A 333 16.39 -10.49 1.95
CA LEU A 333 16.05 -10.23 0.54
C LEU A 333 15.34 -8.87 0.36
N ASN A 334 15.13 -8.41 -0.87
CA ASN A 334 14.29 -7.24 -1.14
C ASN A 334 12.88 -7.46 -0.57
N GLY A 335 12.28 -6.37 -0.10
CA GLY A 335 10.89 -6.38 0.35
C GLY A 335 9.95 -5.98 -0.78
N SER A 336 8.63 -6.12 -0.55
CA SER A 336 7.61 -5.78 -1.54
C SER A 336 6.97 -4.41 -1.25
N GLY A 337 7.04 -3.49 -2.21
CA GLY A 337 6.40 -2.16 -2.17
C GLY A 337 5.05 -2.07 -2.88
N LYS A 338 4.37 -0.93 -2.70
CA LYS A 338 3.21 -0.53 -3.50
C LYS A 338 3.37 0.91 -3.99
N HIS A 339 4.12 1.14 -5.05
CA HIS A 339 4.42 2.52 -5.43
C HIS A 339 3.17 3.24 -5.95
N ASN A 340 2.87 4.37 -5.33
CA ASN A 340 1.72 5.19 -5.67
C ASN A 340 2.17 6.37 -6.55
N ASN A 341 1.98 6.24 -7.86
CA ASN A 341 2.28 7.26 -8.87
C ASN A 341 1.13 8.27 -8.95
N TRP A 342 1.27 9.38 -8.23
CA TRP A 342 0.24 10.40 -8.03
C TRP A 342 0.42 11.62 -8.95
N SER A 343 -0.67 12.10 -9.52
CA SER A 343 -0.71 13.34 -10.31
C SER A 343 -2.06 14.06 -10.23
N LEU A 344 -2.14 15.28 -10.76
CA LEU A 344 -3.35 16.11 -10.82
C LEU A 344 -3.66 16.49 -12.27
N ILE A 345 -4.84 16.14 -12.76
CA ILE A 345 -5.26 16.37 -14.15
C ILE A 345 -6.47 17.30 -14.19
N THR A 346 -6.39 18.36 -14.99
CA THR A 346 -7.52 19.27 -15.22
C THR A 346 -8.62 18.60 -16.07
N ASN A 347 -9.86 19.11 -15.99
CA ASN A 347 -10.97 18.66 -16.83
C ASN A 347 -10.73 18.80 -18.35
N ASN A 348 -9.69 19.55 -18.76
CA ASN A 348 -9.29 19.74 -20.14
C ASN A 348 -8.15 18.76 -20.56
N GLY A 349 -7.75 17.84 -19.68
CA GLY A 349 -6.71 16.83 -19.94
C GLY A 349 -5.27 17.28 -19.66
N VAL A 350 -5.06 18.49 -19.14
CA VAL A 350 -3.71 18.99 -18.79
C VAL A 350 -3.25 18.36 -17.47
N ASN A 351 -2.11 17.68 -17.49
CA ASN A 351 -1.38 17.22 -16.30
C ASN A 351 -0.62 18.39 -15.67
N LEU A 352 -0.93 18.75 -14.43
CA LEU A 352 -0.37 19.90 -13.72
C LEU A 352 1.08 19.69 -13.27
N PHE A 353 1.58 18.47 -13.34
CA PHE A 353 2.97 18.12 -13.05
C PHE A 353 3.80 17.89 -14.32
N GLN A 354 3.24 18.12 -15.51
CA GLN A 354 3.97 18.02 -16.77
C GLN A 354 4.62 19.37 -17.11
N PRO A 355 5.97 19.47 -17.20
CA PRO A 355 6.64 20.66 -17.72
C PRO A 355 6.30 20.89 -19.20
N SER A 356 6.30 22.15 -19.62
CA SER A 356 5.97 22.60 -20.98
C SER A 356 7.07 23.51 -21.55
N SER A 357 6.97 23.87 -22.83
CA SER A 357 7.79 24.95 -23.42
C SER A 357 7.18 26.35 -23.20
N SER A 358 5.92 26.41 -22.76
CA SER A 358 5.22 27.66 -22.49
C SER A 358 5.57 28.18 -21.10
N ALA A 359 6.17 29.37 -21.02
CA ALA A 359 6.57 29.95 -19.74
C ALA A 359 5.39 30.17 -18.76
N ARG A 360 4.18 30.39 -19.28
CA ARG A 360 2.95 30.49 -18.47
C ARG A 360 2.56 29.14 -17.88
N GLU A 361 2.63 28.08 -18.69
CA GLU A 361 2.34 26.71 -18.24
C GLU A 361 3.42 26.23 -17.27
N ASN A 362 4.68 26.61 -17.48
CA ASN A 362 5.76 26.31 -16.55
C ASN A 362 5.60 27.00 -15.20
N LEU A 363 5.08 28.24 -15.16
CA LEU A 363 4.75 28.87 -13.89
C LEU A 363 3.62 28.14 -13.15
N GLN A 364 2.64 27.62 -13.89
CA GLN A 364 1.59 26.76 -13.33
C GLN A 364 2.19 25.46 -12.78
N PHE A 365 3.00 24.76 -13.58
CA PHE A 365 3.73 23.57 -13.16
C PHE A 365 4.53 23.83 -11.87
N LEU A 366 5.39 24.85 -11.87
CA LEU A 366 6.19 25.24 -10.70
C LEU A 366 5.32 25.52 -9.47
N THR A 367 4.12 26.09 -9.67
CA THR A 367 3.20 26.36 -8.57
C THR A 367 2.75 25.09 -7.89
N PHE A 368 2.25 24.12 -8.66
CA PHE A 368 1.82 22.83 -8.13
C PHE A 368 2.99 22.03 -7.58
N PHE A 369 4.12 22.03 -8.29
CA PHE A 369 5.34 21.33 -7.92
C PHE A 369 5.89 21.80 -6.56
N VAL A 370 6.13 23.11 -6.40
CA VAL A 370 6.65 23.68 -5.14
C VAL A 370 5.64 23.56 -4.00
N CYS A 371 4.34 23.76 -4.27
CA CYS A 371 3.31 23.56 -3.24
C CYS A 371 3.27 22.11 -2.76
N THR A 372 3.47 21.13 -3.65
CA THR A 372 3.53 19.72 -3.25
C THR A 372 4.74 19.44 -2.36
N ILE A 373 5.93 19.93 -2.74
CA ILE A 373 7.15 19.77 -1.92
C ILE A 373 6.96 20.42 -0.54
N LYS A 374 6.35 21.62 -0.50
CA LYS A 374 6.05 22.32 0.76
C LYS A 374 5.03 21.56 1.62
N ALA A 375 4.02 20.94 1.02
CA ALA A 375 3.06 20.12 1.75
C ALA A 375 3.75 18.90 2.39
N VAL A 376 4.67 18.25 1.67
CA VAL A 376 5.45 17.12 2.20
C VAL A 376 6.38 17.58 3.34
N ASP A 377 7.00 18.74 3.19
CA ASP A 377 7.87 19.36 4.21
C ASP A 377 7.12 19.62 5.53
N ASP A 378 5.95 20.26 5.45
CA ASP A 378 5.17 20.65 6.63
C ASP A 378 4.51 19.46 7.33
N HIS A 379 4.18 18.41 6.58
CA HIS A 379 3.40 17.27 7.05
C HIS A 379 4.12 15.93 6.96
N ALA A 380 5.46 15.94 6.97
CA ALA A 380 6.31 14.75 6.89
C ALA A 380 5.93 13.64 7.92
N LYS A 381 5.59 14.03 9.16
CA LYS A 381 5.17 13.10 10.21
C LYS A 381 3.85 12.38 9.86
N LEU A 382 2.87 13.11 9.35
CA LEU A 382 1.57 12.56 8.95
C LEU A 382 1.71 11.63 7.74
N LEU A 383 2.55 11.99 6.77
CA LEU A 383 2.86 11.11 5.64
C LEU A 383 3.55 9.82 6.09
N ARG A 384 4.52 9.90 7.02
CA ARG A 384 5.15 8.71 7.63
C ARG A 384 4.14 7.83 8.38
N ALA A 385 3.18 8.43 9.09
CA ALA A 385 2.12 7.73 9.80
C ALA A 385 1.17 7.01 8.84
N SER A 386 0.87 7.62 7.69
CA SER A 386 -0.06 7.07 6.69
C SER A 386 0.41 5.79 5.99
N ILE A 387 1.70 5.47 6.12
CA ILE A 387 2.33 4.25 5.58
C ILE A 387 2.85 3.34 6.71
N ALA A 388 2.53 3.63 7.97
CA ALA A 388 3.00 2.87 9.11
C ALA A 388 2.22 1.55 9.26
N SER A 389 2.94 0.44 9.26
CA SER A 389 2.42 -0.89 9.55
C SER A 389 3.53 -1.78 10.13
N PRO A 390 3.20 -2.81 10.93
CA PRO A 390 4.19 -3.77 11.43
C PRO A 390 5.04 -4.39 10.33
N GLY A 391 4.43 -4.72 9.19
CA GLY A 391 5.10 -5.32 8.04
C GLY A 391 6.02 -4.32 7.34
N ASN A 392 5.57 -3.08 7.13
CA ASN A 392 6.38 -2.03 6.50
C ASN A 392 7.57 -1.60 7.39
N ASP A 393 7.46 -1.69 8.72
CA ASP A 393 8.62 -1.50 9.63
C ASP A 393 9.76 -2.51 9.36
N HIS A 394 9.45 -3.70 8.83
CA HIS A 394 10.47 -4.68 8.42
C HIS A 394 11.05 -4.40 7.03
N ARG A 395 10.40 -3.54 6.25
CA ARG A 395 10.79 -3.20 4.87
C ARG A 395 11.61 -1.91 4.81
N LEU A 396 11.15 -0.82 5.42
CA LEU A 396 11.72 0.52 5.27
C LEU A 396 13.18 0.59 5.74
N GLY A 397 14.02 1.29 4.97
CA GLY A 397 15.42 1.57 5.31
C GLY A 397 16.42 0.48 4.92
N ALA A 398 16.03 -0.47 4.07
CA ALA A 398 16.93 -1.51 3.55
C ALA A 398 16.50 -1.97 2.15
N ASN A 399 17.46 -2.50 1.36
CA ASN A 399 17.23 -3.23 0.10
C ASN A 399 16.21 -2.56 -0.84
N GLU A 400 16.52 -1.36 -1.34
CA GLU A 400 15.69 -0.54 -2.24
C GLU A 400 14.38 0.03 -1.66
N ALA A 401 14.00 -0.31 -0.43
CA ALA A 401 12.92 0.37 0.26
C ALA A 401 13.41 1.67 0.93
N PRO A 402 12.71 2.81 0.79
CA PRO A 402 13.18 4.08 1.31
C PRO A 402 13.27 4.08 2.85
N PRO A 403 14.13 4.93 3.46
CA PRO A 403 14.18 5.09 4.90
C PRO A 403 12.88 5.73 5.44
N ALA A 404 12.68 5.66 6.75
CA ALA A 404 11.55 6.32 7.42
C ALA A 404 11.62 7.86 7.41
N ILE A 405 12.70 8.43 6.88
CA ILE A 405 12.89 9.87 6.74
C ILE A 405 12.18 10.31 5.46
N VAL A 406 11.05 11.00 5.59
CA VAL A 406 10.30 11.53 4.43
C VAL A 406 11.10 12.68 3.81
N SER A 407 11.69 12.42 2.64
CA SER A 407 12.42 13.39 1.81
C SER A 407 11.87 13.39 0.38
N VAL A 408 12.09 14.49 -0.35
CA VAL A 408 11.65 14.63 -1.74
C VAL A 408 12.85 14.65 -2.67
N PHE A 409 12.87 13.73 -3.63
CA PHE A 409 13.80 13.73 -4.75
C PHE A 409 13.16 14.47 -5.94
N ILE A 410 13.88 15.44 -6.51
CA ILE A 410 13.39 16.22 -7.65
C ILE A 410 14.33 16.19 -8.86
N GLY A 411 15.53 15.63 -8.72
CA GLY A 411 16.53 15.62 -9.76
C GLY A 411 17.39 16.88 -9.76
N SER A 412 18.62 16.76 -10.27
CA SER A 412 19.61 17.82 -10.32
C SER A 412 19.16 19.03 -11.16
N GLU A 413 18.49 18.80 -12.28
CA GLU A 413 18.01 19.86 -13.17
C GLU A 413 16.94 20.73 -12.49
N LEU A 414 15.89 20.14 -11.93
CA LEU A 414 14.86 20.88 -11.22
C LEU A 414 15.39 21.50 -9.92
N THR A 415 16.34 20.84 -9.26
CA THR A 415 17.06 21.44 -8.13
C THR A 415 17.78 22.73 -8.54
N ALA A 416 18.48 22.72 -9.68
CA ALA A 416 19.16 23.91 -10.20
C ALA A 416 18.16 25.02 -10.56
N VAL A 417 17.03 24.69 -11.21
CA VAL A 417 15.96 25.66 -11.51
C VAL A 417 15.41 26.30 -10.23
N LEU A 418 15.12 25.50 -9.19
CA LEU A 418 14.61 26.03 -7.92
C LEU A 418 15.65 26.92 -7.22
N ASN A 419 16.94 26.55 -7.28
CA ASN A 419 18.01 27.37 -6.72
C ASN A 419 18.18 28.69 -7.49
N GLU A 420 18.09 28.67 -8.83
CA GLU A 420 18.12 29.89 -9.65
C GLU A 420 16.94 30.83 -9.33
N LEU A 421 15.74 30.27 -9.12
CA LEU A 421 14.56 31.04 -8.70
C LEU A 421 14.71 31.68 -7.32
N GLU A 422 15.40 31.00 -6.39
CA GLU A 422 15.77 31.51 -5.06
C GLU A 422 16.78 32.66 -5.16
N GLU A 423 17.86 32.49 -5.95
CA GLU A 423 18.99 33.42 -6.04
C GLU A 423 18.71 34.66 -6.90
N ASN A 424 17.97 34.53 -8.00
CA ASN A 424 17.59 35.65 -8.89
C ASN A 424 16.52 36.59 -8.31
N GLY A 425 16.31 36.54 -6.98
CA GLY A 425 15.37 37.33 -6.19
C GLY A 425 15.48 38.85 -6.34
N ASN A 426 16.69 39.37 -6.57
CA ASN A 426 17.00 40.82 -6.48
C ASN A 426 16.86 41.60 -7.80
N ILE A 427 16.30 41.00 -8.86
CA ILE A 427 16.19 41.67 -10.16
C ILE A 427 15.04 42.68 -10.14
N LYS A 428 15.35 43.98 -10.11
CA LYS A 428 14.37 45.06 -10.36
C LYS A 428 13.87 44.96 -11.80
N LEU A 429 12.62 44.49 -11.97
CA LEU A 429 11.94 44.46 -13.26
C LEU A 429 11.70 45.90 -13.75
N LYS A 430 12.26 46.25 -14.90
CA LYS A 430 11.98 47.52 -15.59
C LYS A 430 10.76 47.33 -16.50
N LYS A 431 10.04 48.43 -16.77
CA LYS A 431 8.88 48.44 -17.68
C LYS A 431 9.34 48.00 -19.08
N GLY A 432 8.89 46.82 -19.54
CA GLY A 432 9.27 46.22 -20.83
C GLY A 432 10.11 44.92 -20.74
N ASP A 433 10.55 44.52 -19.55
CA ASP A 433 11.26 43.24 -19.36
C ASP A 433 10.31 42.03 -19.50
N ASN A 434 10.74 40.99 -20.22
CA ASN A 434 10.07 39.69 -20.17
C ASN A 434 10.42 39.01 -18.84
N MET A 435 9.50 39.09 -17.89
CA MET A 435 9.62 38.54 -16.54
C MET A 435 10.03 37.06 -16.52
N TYR A 436 9.51 36.25 -17.46
CA TYR A 436 9.83 34.83 -17.53
C TYR A 436 11.30 34.58 -17.90
N MET A 437 11.82 35.31 -18.88
CA MET A 437 13.21 35.23 -19.34
C MET A 437 14.21 35.65 -18.27
N LYS A 438 13.89 36.70 -17.50
CA LYS A 438 14.76 37.16 -16.41
C LYS A 438 14.77 36.23 -15.20
N LEU A 439 13.76 35.39 -15.06
CA LEU A 439 13.61 34.44 -13.95
C LEU A 439 13.98 33.00 -14.34
N GLY A 440 14.38 32.77 -15.60
CA GLY A 440 14.75 31.44 -16.09
C GLY A 440 13.58 30.47 -16.24
N ILE A 441 12.33 30.92 -16.14
CA ILE A 441 11.13 30.05 -16.21
C ILE A 441 10.91 29.51 -17.64
N ASP A 442 11.37 30.25 -18.65
CA ASP A 442 11.40 29.84 -20.05
C ASP A 442 12.51 28.81 -20.36
N LYS A 443 13.51 28.69 -19.47
CA LYS A 443 14.62 27.74 -19.60
C LYS A 443 14.33 26.40 -18.95
N ILE A 444 13.16 26.22 -18.33
CA ILE A 444 12.75 24.91 -17.81
C ILE A 444 12.73 23.95 -19.00
N PRO A 445 13.64 22.96 -19.03
CA PRO A 445 13.70 22.03 -20.13
C PRO A 445 12.35 21.32 -20.23
N GLN A 446 11.87 21.09 -21.45
CA GLN A 446 10.93 19.99 -21.63
C GLN A 446 11.69 18.76 -21.17
N ILE A 447 11.33 18.23 -20.01
CA ILE A 447 11.94 17.01 -19.50
C ILE A 447 11.61 15.93 -20.52
N ILE A 448 12.59 15.62 -21.38
CA ILE A 448 12.55 14.42 -22.21
C ILE A 448 12.48 13.28 -21.19
N LEU A 449 11.49 12.41 -21.36
CA LEU A 449 10.91 11.47 -20.38
C LEU A 449 11.88 10.60 -19.55
N ASP A 450 13.21 10.67 -19.73
CA ASP A 450 14.20 9.76 -19.14
C ASP A 450 15.55 10.41 -18.73
N ASN A 451 15.70 11.74 -18.68
CA ASN A 451 17.02 12.37 -18.47
C ASN A 451 17.48 12.61 -17.02
N THR A 452 16.66 12.33 -16.00
CA THR A 452 17.12 12.34 -14.60
C THR A 452 17.36 10.92 -14.09
N ASP A 453 18.56 10.66 -13.57
CA ASP A 453 18.91 9.39 -12.95
C ASP A 453 17.96 9.10 -11.77
N ARG A 454 17.41 7.89 -11.69
CA ARG A 454 16.34 7.56 -10.74
C ARG A 454 16.97 7.28 -9.37
N ASN A 455 16.76 8.18 -8.41
CA ASN A 455 17.12 7.88 -7.02
C ASN A 455 16.12 6.91 -6.40
N ARG A 456 16.44 5.60 -6.41
CA ARG A 456 15.60 4.50 -5.88
C ARG A 456 15.33 4.60 -4.38
N THR A 457 16.18 5.30 -3.63
CA THR A 457 16.16 5.33 -2.16
C THR A 457 15.24 6.41 -1.57
N SER A 458 14.69 7.29 -2.41
CA SER A 458 13.81 8.37 -1.96
C SER A 458 12.39 7.88 -1.70
N PRO A 459 11.75 8.26 -0.57
CA PRO A 459 10.37 7.89 -0.29
C PRO A 459 9.36 8.61 -1.18
N PHE A 460 9.66 9.82 -1.65
CA PHE A 460 8.78 10.61 -2.51
C PHE A 460 9.58 11.24 -3.65
N ALA A 461 9.41 10.74 -4.87
CA ALA A 461 10.26 11.12 -6.00
C ALA A 461 9.45 11.75 -7.13
N PHE A 462 9.92 12.86 -7.70
CA PHE A 462 9.38 13.39 -8.94
C PHE A 462 9.95 12.61 -10.13
N THR A 463 9.09 11.95 -10.90
CA THR A 463 9.48 11.09 -12.03
C THR A 463 9.07 11.70 -13.38
N GLY A 464 9.36 12.98 -13.55
CA GLY A 464 9.22 13.73 -14.80
C GLY A 464 7.86 14.40 -15.00
N ASN A 465 6.76 13.73 -14.66
CA ASN A 465 5.40 14.27 -14.82
C ASN A 465 4.40 13.88 -13.72
N LYS A 466 4.90 13.32 -12.63
CA LYS A 466 4.14 12.82 -11.49
C LYS A 466 5.06 12.67 -10.29
N PHE A 467 4.49 12.53 -9.10
CA PHE A 467 5.24 12.13 -7.92
C PHE A 467 4.96 10.66 -7.61
N GLU A 468 6.00 9.92 -7.26
CA GLU A 468 5.94 8.52 -6.91
C GLU A 468 6.16 8.38 -5.39
N PHE A 469 5.15 7.90 -4.67
CA PHE A 469 5.22 7.63 -3.24
C PHE A 469 5.61 6.18 -3.00
N ARG A 470 6.90 5.92 -2.78
CA ARG A 470 7.49 4.57 -2.68
C ARG A 470 7.43 3.94 -1.29
N ALA A 471 7.19 4.76 -0.27
CA ALA A 471 7.17 4.31 1.12
C ALA A 471 5.94 3.45 1.47
N VAL A 472 4.94 3.37 0.59
CA VAL A 472 3.71 2.60 0.79
C VAL A 472 4.03 1.09 0.75
N GLY A 473 3.50 0.34 1.72
CA GLY A 473 3.66 -1.11 1.81
C GLY A 473 2.78 -1.88 0.82
N SER A 474 3.25 -3.06 0.38
CA SER A 474 2.54 -3.96 -0.55
C SER A 474 1.19 -4.47 -0.04
N GLU A 475 1.01 -4.65 1.27
CA GLU A 475 -0.27 -5.05 1.89
C GLU A 475 -1.21 -3.83 2.09
N ALA A 476 -0.66 -2.61 2.18
CA ALA A 476 -1.43 -1.43 2.55
C ALA A 476 -2.51 -1.08 1.52
N ASN A 477 -3.66 -0.58 1.99
CA ASN A 477 -4.67 0.00 1.11
C ASN A 477 -4.22 1.40 0.67
N SER A 478 -4.06 1.63 -0.65
CA SER A 478 -3.59 2.91 -1.21
C SER A 478 -4.47 4.11 -0.82
N ALA A 479 -5.75 3.89 -0.48
CA ALA A 479 -6.65 4.95 -0.04
C ALA A 479 -6.13 5.68 1.21
N GLN A 480 -5.47 4.99 2.14
CA GLN A 480 -4.97 5.61 3.37
C GLN A 480 -3.84 6.64 3.11
N PRO A 481 -2.71 6.28 2.47
CA PRO A 481 -1.67 7.25 2.15
C PRO A 481 -2.13 8.31 1.16
N MET A 482 -3.04 7.97 0.24
CA MET A 482 -3.58 8.96 -0.70
C MET A 482 -4.56 9.94 -0.04
N THR A 483 -5.30 9.53 0.99
CA THR A 483 -6.10 10.45 1.81
C THR A 483 -5.20 11.50 2.46
N ALA A 484 -4.11 11.06 3.10
CA ALA A 484 -3.15 11.96 3.74
C ALA A 484 -2.47 12.89 2.72
N LEU A 485 -1.97 12.34 1.59
CA LEU A 485 -1.27 13.12 0.56
C LEU A 485 -2.19 14.17 -0.09
N ASN A 486 -3.39 13.79 -0.52
CA ASN A 486 -4.32 14.75 -1.14
C ASN A 486 -4.74 15.83 -0.14
N LEU A 487 -4.97 15.48 1.13
CA LEU A 487 -5.32 16.45 2.17
C LEU A 487 -4.21 17.48 2.43
N VAL A 488 -2.96 17.04 2.61
CA VAL A 488 -1.85 17.97 2.89
C VAL A 488 -1.57 18.88 1.69
N VAL A 489 -1.73 18.36 0.47
CA VAL A 489 -1.63 19.17 -0.76
C VAL A 489 -2.80 20.14 -0.89
N ALA A 490 -4.03 19.71 -0.61
CA ALA A 490 -5.21 20.58 -0.64
C ALA A 490 -5.05 21.77 0.30
N ASP A 491 -4.53 21.52 1.49
CA ASP A 491 -4.24 22.54 2.49
C ASP A 491 -3.19 23.54 2.01
N GLN A 492 -2.08 23.04 1.49
CA GLN A 492 -1.00 23.89 1.01
C GLN A 492 -1.42 24.74 -0.20
N LEU A 493 -2.22 24.19 -1.12
CA LEU A 493 -2.79 24.92 -2.25
C LEU A 493 -3.80 25.98 -1.81
N THR A 494 -4.57 25.70 -0.75
CA THR A 494 -5.51 26.67 -0.16
C THR A 494 -4.75 27.85 0.46
N LYS A 495 -3.74 27.57 1.29
CA LYS A 495 -2.85 28.59 1.86
C LYS A 495 -2.17 29.42 0.77
N PHE A 496 -1.69 28.77 -0.29
CA PHE A 496 -1.09 29.45 -1.43
C PHE A 496 -2.07 30.40 -2.12
N ALA A 497 -3.29 29.95 -2.41
CA ALA A 497 -4.31 30.78 -3.06
C ALA A 497 -4.64 32.02 -2.20
N GLU A 498 -4.78 31.84 -0.88
CA GLU A 498 -5.06 32.93 0.06
C GLU A 498 -3.89 33.93 0.16
N ALA A 499 -2.65 33.44 0.18
CA ALA A 499 -1.46 34.28 0.16
C ALA A 499 -1.38 35.12 -1.13
N VAL A 500 -1.64 34.52 -2.29
CA VAL A 500 -1.65 35.24 -3.58
C VAL A 500 -2.76 36.28 -3.60
N GLU A 501 -3.96 35.94 -3.14
CA GLU A 501 -5.09 36.88 -3.08
C GLU A 501 -4.81 38.07 -2.15
N LYS A 502 -4.12 37.85 -1.04
CA LYS A 502 -3.69 38.90 -0.11
C LYS A 502 -2.69 39.86 -0.77
N GLU A 503 -1.66 39.33 -1.42
CA GLU A 503 -0.67 40.14 -2.15
C GLU A 503 -1.30 40.95 -3.29
N VAL A 504 -2.24 40.35 -4.04
CA VAL A 504 -2.96 41.05 -5.11
C VAL A 504 -3.84 42.16 -4.56
N LYS A 505 -4.50 41.97 -3.42
CA LYS A 505 -5.26 43.03 -2.74
C LYS A 505 -4.38 44.18 -2.28
N ASN A 506 -3.12 43.90 -1.93
CA ASN A 506 -2.12 44.91 -1.55
C ASN A 506 -1.53 45.67 -2.75
N GLY A 507 -1.97 45.38 -3.98
CA GLY A 507 -1.57 46.08 -5.20
C GLY A 507 -0.44 45.39 -5.99
N THR A 508 0.03 44.23 -5.55
CA THR A 508 1.04 43.44 -6.28
C THR A 508 0.42 42.83 -7.54
N GLU A 509 1.11 42.88 -8.69
CA GLU A 509 0.65 42.20 -9.90
C GLU A 509 0.54 40.68 -9.62
N LYS A 510 -0.58 40.06 -10.01
CA LYS A 510 -0.86 38.62 -9.79
C LYS A 510 0.31 37.68 -10.11
N ARG A 511 1.01 37.89 -11.22
CA ARG A 511 2.15 37.04 -11.61
C ARG A 511 3.33 37.21 -10.65
N LEU A 512 3.61 38.46 -10.26
CA LEU A 512 4.66 38.78 -9.31
C LEU A 512 4.34 38.24 -7.92
N ALA A 513 3.06 38.31 -7.49
CA ALA A 513 2.60 37.73 -6.24
C ALA A 513 2.85 36.21 -6.19
N VAL A 514 2.48 35.48 -7.24
CA VAL A 514 2.76 34.03 -7.38
C VAL A 514 4.26 33.77 -7.22
N ILE A 515 5.11 34.46 -7.99
CA ILE A 515 6.56 34.24 -7.96
C ILE A 515 7.16 34.51 -6.58
N ASN A 516 6.73 35.59 -5.92
CA ASN A 516 7.23 35.95 -4.59
C ASN A 516 6.93 34.86 -3.55
N ILE A 517 5.71 34.32 -3.57
CA ILE A 517 5.32 33.25 -2.64
C ILE A 517 6.04 31.94 -2.97
N LEU A 518 6.21 31.62 -4.26
CA LEU A 518 6.97 30.43 -4.65
C LEU A 518 8.42 30.49 -4.17
N ARG A 519 9.06 31.67 -4.22
CA ARG A 519 10.43 31.85 -3.69
C ARG A 519 10.52 31.58 -2.20
N GLU A 520 9.55 32.06 -1.43
CA GLU A 520 9.45 31.80 0.00
C GLU A 520 9.32 30.29 0.25
N TYR A 521 8.41 29.62 -0.45
CA TYR A 521 8.20 28.17 -0.28
C TYR A 521 9.39 27.33 -0.73
N ILE A 522 10.12 27.73 -1.79
CA ILE A 522 11.36 27.06 -2.20
C ILE A 522 12.40 27.11 -1.08
N LYS A 523 12.53 28.27 -0.42
CA LYS A 523 13.48 28.47 0.68
C LYS A 523 13.08 27.66 1.91
N GLU A 524 11.80 27.68 2.28
CA GLU A 524 11.29 26.95 3.46
C GLU A 524 11.38 25.43 3.27
N SER A 525 10.99 24.93 2.11
CA SER A 525 11.00 23.50 1.78
C SER A 525 12.38 22.96 1.38
N LYS A 526 13.45 23.75 1.52
CA LYS A 526 14.82 23.33 1.20
C LYS A 526 15.28 22.15 2.06
N LYS A 527 14.78 22.04 3.30
CA LYS A 527 15.17 20.99 4.23
C LYS A 527 14.74 19.59 3.77
N VAL A 528 13.55 19.44 3.17
CA VAL A 528 13.03 18.14 2.70
C VAL A 528 13.61 17.66 1.36
N ARG A 529 14.16 18.58 0.56
CA ARG A 529 14.75 18.24 -0.75
C ARG A 529 16.09 17.51 -0.58
N PHE A 530 16.20 16.31 -1.13
CA PHE A 530 17.41 15.49 -1.02
C PHE A 530 17.66 14.65 -2.27
N GLU A 531 18.89 14.74 -2.79
CA GLU A 531 19.31 14.14 -4.06
C GLU A 531 20.28 12.95 -3.89
N GLY A 532 20.78 12.72 -2.67
CA GLY A 532 21.81 11.72 -2.37
C GLY A 532 21.26 10.34 -1.97
N ASP A 533 22.15 9.49 -1.47
CA ASP A 533 21.79 8.16 -0.96
C ASP A 533 21.05 8.24 0.38
N GLY A 534 19.77 7.84 0.37
CA GLY A 534 18.89 7.83 1.53
C GLY A 534 19.29 6.80 2.59
N TYR A 535 20.14 5.82 2.28
CA TYR A 535 20.63 4.83 3.24
C TYR A 535 21.86 5.26 4.02
N SER A 536 22.57 6.28 3.54
CA SER A 536 23.82 6.71 4.15
C SER A 536 23.62 7.18 5.60
N ASP A 537 24.52 6.78 6.50
CA ASP A 537 24.57 7.33 7.87
C ASP A 537 24.78 8.85 7.86
N GLU A 538 25.38 9.37 6.79
CA GLU A 538 25.50 10.81 6.52
C GLU A 538 24.13 11.46 6.34
N TRP A 539 23.23 10.86 5.57
CA TRP A 539 21.87 11.36 5.42
C TRP A 539 21.10 11.35 6.73
N VAL A 540 21.25 10.31 7.55
CA VAL A 540 20.57 10.24 8.86
C VAL A 540 20.97 11.44 9.74
N LYS A 541 22.27 11.75 9.82
CA LYS A 541 22.80 12.88 10.59
C LYS A 541 22.41 14.23 10.00
N GLU A 542 22.44 14.34 8.68
CA GLU A 542 22.09 15.58 7.97
C GLU A 542 20.59 15.87 8.07
N ALA A 543 19.73 14.85 7.96
CA ALA A 543 18.30 14.96 8.13
C ALA A 543 17.94 15.45 9.55
N GLU A 544 18.61 14.92 10.59
CA GLU A 544 18.45 15.38 11.96
C GLU A 544 18.85 16.86 12.11
N LYS A 545 20.00 17.26 11.53
CA LYS A 545 20.45 18.65 11.51
C LYS A 545 19.48 19.58 10.77
N ARG A 546 18.79 19.08 9.75
CA ARG A 546 17.74 19.77 8.99
C ARG A 546 16.38 19.79 9.70
N GLY A 547 16.24 19.09 10.83
CA GLY A 547 14.98 18.98 11.58
C GLY A 547 13.94 18.07 10.93
N LEU A 548 14.35 17.15 10.06
CA LEU A 548 13.46 16.16 9.45
C LEU A 548 13.20 15.02 10.44
N PRO A 549 11.93 14.57 10.62
CA PRO A 549 11.60 13.48 11.51
C PRO A 549 12.13 12.14 10.97
N ASN A 550 12.73 11.34 11.85
CA ASN A 550 13.15 9.95 11.57
C ASN A 550 12.45 8.99 12.54
N ILE A 551 11.17 8.67 12.25
CA ILE A 551 10.36 7.81 13.12
C ILE A 551 10.33 6.40 12.51
N LYS A 552 11.17 5.51 13.07
CA LYS A 552 11.41 4.19 12.47
C LYS A 552 10.30 3.18 12.74
N ASP A 553 9.66 3.26 13.90
CA ASP A 553 8.64 2.30 14.33
C ASP A 553 7.21 2.83 14.17
N THR A 554 6.28 1.89 13.94
CA THR A 554 4.87 2.18 13.74
C THR A 554 4.21 2.88 14.94
N PRO A 555 4.31 2.40 16.21
CA PRO A 555 3.59 3.01 17.33
C PRO A 555 3.87 4.51 17.48
N ARG A 556 5.14 4.91 17.43
CA ARG A 556 5.53 6.34 17.51
C ARG A 556 5.16 7.14 16.27
N ALA A 557 5.11 6.50 15.09
CA ALA A 557 4.69 7.18 13.87
C ALA A 557 3.19 7.49 13.90
N LEU A 558 2.37 6.56 14.43
CA LEU A 558 0.91 6.70 14.47
C LEU A 558 0.44 7.87 15.34
N HIS A 559 1.21 8.27 16.35
CA HIS A 559 0.94 9.45 17.16
C HIS A 559 0.71 10.74 16.32
N ALA A 560 1.28 10.82 15.11
CA ALA A 560 1.06 11.95 14.22
C ALA A 560 -0.42 12.17 13.84
N TYR A 561 -1.29 11.16 13.92
CA TYR A 561 -2.72 11.30 13.64
C TYR A 561 -3.50 12.04 14.73
N VAL A 562 -3.06 11.92 15.99
CA VAL A 562 -3.78 12.46 17.15
C VAL A 562 -3.24 13.81 17.62
N THR A 563 -2.21 14.35 16.95
CA THR A 563 -1.74 15.70 17.28
C THR A 563 -2.79 16.74 16.95
N LYS A 564 -2.76 17.86 17.69
CA LYS A 564 -3.71 18.97 17.49
C LYS A 564 -3.64 19.50 16.06
N GLU A 565 -2.45 19.62 15.47
CA GLU A 565 -2.29 20.12 14.11
C GLU A 565 -2.96 19.21 13.07
N SER A 566 -2.85 17.88 13.25
CA SER A 566 -3.49 16.90 12.36
C SER A 566 -5.01 16.92 12.53
N LYS A 567 -5.52 16.92 13.77
CA LYS A 567 -6.97 17.00 14.03
C LYS A 567 -7.61 18.24 13.39
N GLU A 568 -6.97 19.40 13.55
CA GLU A 568 -7.42 20.65 12.91
C GLU A 568 -7.32 20.62 11.38
N LEU A 569 -6.33 19.92 10.81
CA LEU A 569 -6.17 19.74 9.36
C LEU A 569 -7.29 18.91 8.75
N PHE A 570 -7.61 17.75 9.33
CA PHE A 570 -8.69 16.92 8.82
C PHE A 570 -10.06 17.60 8.99
N ALA A 571 -10.30 18.25 10.13
CA ALA A 571 -11.57 18.91 10.41
C ALA A 571 -11.83 20.10 9.49
N ARG A 572 -10.84 20.98 9.25
CA ARG A 572 -11.03 22.19 8.41
C ARG A 572 -11.33 21.88 6.94
N HIS A 573 -10.87 20.73 6.44
CA HIS A 573 -11.13 20.24 5.09
C HIS A 573 -12.31 19.25 5.02
N ASN A 574 -13.01 19.03 6.14
CA ASN A 574 -14.14 18.11 6.23
C ASN A 574 -13.81 16.68 5.76
N VAL A 575 -12.59 16.20 6.00
CA VAL A 575 -12.15 14.85 5.60
C VAL A 575 -12.49 13.85 6.70
N CYS A 576 -11.97 14.08 7.91
CA CYS A 576 -12.31 13.34 9.11
C CYS A 576 -12.58 14.31 10.27
N ASN A 577 -13.48 13.94 11.17
CA ASN A 577 -13.65 14.58 12.46
C ASN A 577 -12.67 13.99 13.49
N GLU A 578 -12.63 14.59 14.68
CA GLU A 578 -11.71 14.19 15.76
C GLU A 578 -11.94 12.73 16.21
N VAL A 579 -13.21 12.33 16.36
CA VAL A 579 -13.59 10.98 16.79
C VAL A 579 -13.15 9.93 15.76
N GLU A 580 -13.31 10.21 14.46
CA GLU A 580 -12.88 9.35 13.37
C GLU A 580 -11.34 9.17 13.35
N LEU A 581 -10.58 10.21 13.68
CA LEU A 581 -9.13 10.12 13.75
C LEU A 581 -8.64 9.34 14.96
N ASP A 582 -9.21 9.60 16.13
CA ASP A 582 -8.88 8.88 17.36
C ASP A 582 -9.19 7.39 17.20
N ALA A 583 -10.34 7.05 16.64
CA ALA A 583 -10.71 5.66 16.36
C ALA A 583 -9.76 4.96 15.39
N ARG A 584 -9.34 5.64 14.32
CA ARG A 584 -8.35 5.09 13.37
C ARG A 584 -7.00 4.86 14.05
N HIS A 585 -6.56 5.80 14.88
CA HIS A 585 -5.34 5.67 15.65
C HIS A 585 -5.38 4.43 16.56
N GLU A 586 -6.47 4.26 17.32
CA GLU A 586 -6.67 3.09 18.18
C GLU A 586 -6.67 1.78 17.39
N ILE A 587 -7.43 1.68 16.29
CA ILE A 587 -7.48 0.48 15.45
C ILE A 587 -6.09 0.12 14.91
N MET A 588 -5.32 1.11 14.48
CA MET A 588 -3.96 0.89 13.96
C MET A 588 -3.00 0.41 15.05
N LEU A 589 -3.10 0.95 16.27
CA LEU A 589 -2.32 0.50 17.43
C LEU A 589 -2.72 -0.93 17.85
N GLU A 590 -4.01 -1.24 17.91
CA GLU A 590 -4.50 -2.58 18.22
C GLU A 590 -4.01 -3.60 17.19
N ASN A 591 -4.12 -3.30 15.90
CA ASN A 591 -3.60 -4.14 14.82
C ASN A 591 -2.09 -4.38 14.99
N TYR A 592 -1.33 -3.33 15.31
CA TYR A 592 0.11 -3.46 15.60
C TYR A 592 0.37 -4.42 16.77
N ILE A 593 -0.29 -4.20 17.91
CA ILE A 593 -0.17 -5.04 19.10
C ILE A 593 -0.50 -6.50 18.77
N MET A 594 -1.60 -6.75 18.06
CA MET A 594 -2.05 -8.08 17.70
C MET A 594 -1.06 -8.78 16.76
N LYS A 595 -0.60 -8.13 15.68
CA LYS A 595 0.37 -8.71 14.75
C LYS A 595 1.69 -9.06 15.45
N ILE A 596 2.26 -8.15 16.26
CA ILE A 596 3.50 -8.43 17.02
C ILE A 596 3.28 -9.51 18.09
N GLN A 597 2.11 -9.55 18.72
CA GLN A 597 1.77 -10.62 19.67
C GLN A 597 1.69 -11.98 18.98
N ILE A 598 1.07 -12.07 17.80
CA ILE A 598 0.98 -13.30 16.99
C ILE A 598 2.38 -13.75 16.57
N GLU A 599 3.23 -12.86 16.06
CA GLU A 599 4.64 -13.17 15.75
C GLU A 599 5.40 -13.71 16.96
N SER A 600 5.27 -13.06 18.12
CA SER A 600 5.89 -13.53 19.36
C SER A 600 5.40 -14.92 19.77
N ARG A 601 4.10 -15.23 19.59
CA ARG A 601 3.54 -16.56 19.87
C ARG A 601 4.11 -17.59 18.91
N MET A 602 4.11 -17.31 17.61
CA MET A 602 4.66 -18.21 16.60
C MET A 602 6.15 -18.50 16.82
N ILE A 603 6.96 -17.48 17.13
CA ILE A 603 8.39 -17.64 17.46
C ILE A 603 8.55 -18.64 18.61
N GLY A 604 7.79 -18.48 19.70
CA GLY A 604 7.84 -19.37 20.85
C GLY A 604 7.38 -20.79 20.49
N ASP A 605 6.21 -20.92 19.87
CA ASP A 605 5.57 -22.20 19.59
C ASP A 605 6.35 -23.03 18.56
N LEU A 606 6.87 -22.40 17.50
CA LEU A 606 7.68 -23.08 16.50
C LEU A 606 9.03 -23.50 17.08
N ALA A 607 9.69 -22.63 17.83
CA ALA A 607 10.97 -22.97 18.42
C ALA A 607 10.85 -24.12 19.44
N LEU A 608 9.86 -24.08 20.35
CA LEU A 608 9.65 -25.10 21.37
C LEU A 608 9.16 -26.44 20.80
N ASN A 609 8.21 -26.42 19.87
CA ASN A 609 7.55 -27.64 19.42
C ASN A 609 8.16 -28.25 18.15
N HIS A 610 8.92 -27.49 17.37
CA HIS A 610 9.47 -27.96 16.08
C HIS A 610 11.00 -27.96 16.09
N ILE A 611 11.62 -26.81 16.40
CA ILE A 611 13.08 -26.64 16.26
C ILE A 611 13.83 -27.39 17.36
N ILE A 612 13.53 -27.11 18.63
CA ILE A 612 14.26 -27.71 19.76
C ILE A 612 14.17 -29.24 19.75
N PRO A 613 12.99 -29.88 19.56
CA PRO A 613 12.90 -31.34 19.51
C PRO A 613 13.76 -31.93 18.38
N THR A 614 13.80 -31.27 17.22
CA THR A 614 14.64 -31.71 16.10
C THR A 614 16.12 -31.59 16.46
N ALA A 615 16.54 -30.45 17.02
CA ALA A 615 17.92 -30.22 17.41
C ALA A 615 18.38 -31.21 18.50
N VAL A 616 17.54 -31.53 19.48
CA VAL A 616 17.82 -32.55 20.51
C VAL A 616 17.94 -33.95 19.89
N ASN A 617 17.05 -34.31 18.96
CA ASN A 617 17.14 -35.61 18.28
C ASN A 617 18.46 -35.75 17.50
N TYR A 618 18.86 -34.70 16.79
CA TYR A 618 20.14 -34.69 16.09
C TYR A 618 21.33 -34.70 17.06
N GLN A 619 21.25 -33.95 18.17
CA GLN A 619 22.25 -33.97 19.23
C GLN A 619 22.44 -35.38 19.80
N ASN A 620 21.37 -36.15 19.99
CA ASN A 620 21.44 -37.55 20.43
C ASN A 620 22.17 -38.44 19.41
N LYS A 621 21.96 -38.23 18.10
CA LYS A 621 22.71 -38.94 17.04
C LYS A 621 24.21 -38.65 17.14
N LEU A 622 24.59 -37.38 17.35
CA LEU A 622 25.99 -36.97 17.53
C LEU A 622 26.61 -37.55 18.80
N ILE A 623 25.88 -37.59 19.92
CA ILE A 623 26.34 -38.18 21.18
C ILE A 623 26.62 -39.69 20.99
N ALA A 624 25.73 -40.40 20.31
CA ALA A 624 25.93 -41.81 19.99
C ALA A 624 27.20 -42.02 19.13
N ASN A 625 27.40 -41.17 18.11
CA ASN A 625 28.61 -41.20 17.29
C ASN A 625 29.88 -40.90 18.10
N ALA A 626 29.87 -39.86 18.93
CA ALA A 626 31.02 -39.48 19.77
C ALA A 626 31.43 -40.60 20.74
N ASN A 627 30.44 -41.28 21.35
CA ASN A 627 30.70 -42.42 22.22
C ASN A 627 31.22 -43.63 21.43
N GLY A 628 30.71 -43.86 20.22
CA GLY A 628 31.21 -44.91 19.31
C GLY A 628 32.68 -44.69 18.93
N LEU A 629 33.04 -43.47 18.51
CA LEU A 629 34.42 -43.10 18.17
C LEU A 629 35.36 -43.26 19.38
N LYS A 630 34.93 -42.80 20.56
CA LYS A 630 35.68 -42.97 21.80
C LYS A 630 35.90 -44.45 22.14
N GLY A 631 34.88 -45.29 21.96
CA GLY A 631 34.97 -46.73 22.17
C GLY A 631 35.95 -47.43 21.23
N LEU A 632 36.18 -46.87 20.03
CA LEU A 632 37.15 -47.34 19.06
C LEU A 632 38.56 -46.72 19.24
N GLY A 633 38.75 -45.83 20.21
CA GLY A 633 40.01 -45.11 20.41
C GLY A 633 40.29 -44.03 19.36
N VAL A 634 39.28 -43.57 18.63
CA VAL A 634 39.38 -42.50 17.62
C VAL A 634 39.12 -41.15 18.27
N ASP A 635 39.85 -40.11 17.86
CA ASP A 635 39.63 -38.73 18.32
C ASP A 635 38.21 -38.25 17.95
N ASN A 636 37.48 -37.76 18.95
CA ASN A 636 36.10 -37.30 18.83
C ASN A 636 35.92 -35.82 19.22
N THR A 637 37.02 -35.08 19.38
CA THR A 637 37.02 -33.69 19.90
C THR A 637 36.09 -32.77 19.12
N GLU A 638 36.11 -32.82 17.78
CA GLU A 638 35.26 -31.97 16.94
C GLU A 638 33.76 -32.30 17.05
N VAL A 639 33.42 -33.58 17.23
CA VAL A 639 32.02 -34.01 17.42
C VAL A 639 31.48 -33.48 18.75
N VAL A 640 32.30 -33.52 19.81
CA VAL A 640 31.95 -32.98 21.12
C VAL A 640 31.74 -31.46 21.06
N LYS A 641 32.61 -30.71 20.37
CA LYS A 641 32.42 -29.26 20.16
C LYS A 641 31.11 -28.92 19.46
N ASN A 642 30.70 -29.73 18.48
CA ASN A 642 29.42 -29.52 17.80
C ASN A 642 28.22 -29.77 18.72
N ILE A 643 28.30 -30.79 19.58
CA ILE A 643 27.29 -31.06 20.61
C ILE A 643 27.16 -29.89 21.58
N GLU A 644 28.28 -29.31 22.02
CA GLU A 644 28.33 -28.13 22.89
C GLU A 644 27.64 -26.91 22.25
N LYS A 645 27.97 -26.61 20.99
CA LYS A 645 27.35 -25.51 20.23
C LYS A 645 25.83 -25.68 20.08
N ILE A 646 25.38 -26.89 19.75
CA ILE A 646 23.94 -27.19 19.65
C ILE A 646 23.27 -26.96 21.01
N SER A 647 23.89 -27.42 22.10
CA SER A 647 23.38 -27.22 23.46
C SER A 647 23.29 -25.75 23.85
N GLU A 648 24.29 -24.95 23.48
CA GLU A 648 24.32 -23.50 23.72
C GLU A 648 23.14 -22.82 23.02
N HIS A 649 22.95 -23.09 21.73
CA HIS A 649 21.85 -22.50 20.96
C HIS A 649 20.47 -22.93 21.51
N ILE A 650 20.29 -24.21 21.85
CA ILE A 650 19.03 -24.68 22.47
C ILE A 650 18.77 -23.95 23.80
N SER A 651 19.79 -23.78 24.63
CA SER A 651 19.67 -23.08 25.92
C SER A 651 19.30 -21.61 25.73
N ALA A 652 19.96 -20.92 24.80
CA ALA A 652 19.70 -19.52 24.48
C ALA A 652 18.27 -19.31 23.95
N ILE A 653 17.79 -20.19 23.06
CA ILE A 653 16.42 -20.17 22.55
C ILE A 653 15.42 -20.36 23.70
N ASN A 654 15.61 -21.36 24.55
CA ASN A 654 14.72 -21.63 25.69
C ASN A 654 14.64 -20.44 26.65
N SER A 655 15.77 -19.83 27.01
CA SER A 655 15.80 -18.65 27.88
C SER A 655 15.09 -17.47 27.22
N GLY A 656 15.44 -17.17 25.95
CA GLY A 656 14.84 -16.07 25.22
C GLY A 656 13.32 -16.17 25.10
N ILE A 657 12.79 -17.38 24.85
CA ILE A 657 11.33 -17.61 24.77
C ILE A 657 10.67 -17.42 26.12
N LYS A 658 11.28 -17.93 27.21
CA LYS A 658 10.75 -17.77 28.57
C LYS A 658 10.67 -16.29 28.95
N ASP A 659 11.74 -15.54 28.70
CA ASP A 659 11.82 -14.12 29.02
C ASP A 659 10.85 -13.30 28.16
N MET A 660 10.81 -13.55 26.85
CA MET A 660 9.84 -12.95 25.94
C MET A 660 8.39 -13.20 26.38
N THR A 661 8.08 -14.44 26.78
CA THR A 661 6.74 -14.81 27.24
C THR A 661 6.36 -14.08 28.54
N ASN A 662 7.30 -13.89 29.45
CA ASN A 662 7.07 -13.14 30.70
C ASN A 662 6.87 -11.65 30.43
N GLU A 663 7.65 -11.04 29.54
CA GLU A 663 7.44 -9.65 29.12
C GLU A 663 6.06 -9.47 28.50
N ARG A 664 5.65 -10.38 27.62
CA ARG A 664 4.32 -10.34 27.00
C ARG A 664 3.19 -10.42 28.03
N LYS A 665 3.35 -11.25 29.07
CA LYS A 665 2.39 -11.33 30.20
C LYS A 665 2.31 -10.03 31.00
N ARG A 666 3.44 -9.32 31.16
CA ARG A 666 3.49 -8.00 31.82
C ARG A 666 2.79 -6.95 30.96
N ILE A 667 3.16 -6.86 29.69
CA ILE A 667 2.67 -5.84 28.75
C ILE A 667 1.17 -5.98 28.47
N ASN A 668 0.64 -7.21 28.43
CA ASN A 668 -0.79 -7.46 28.29
C ASN A 668 -1.67 -6.86 29.39
N LYS A 669 -1.08 -6.45 30.52
CA LYS A 669 -1.79 -5.81 31.64
C LYS A 669 -1.80 -4.29 31.56
N ILE A 670 -1.07 -3.67 30.63
CA ILE A 670 -1.11 -2.22 30.41
C ILE A 670 -2.51 -1.88 29.89
N GLU A 671 -3.14 -0.81 30.38
CA GLU A 671 -4.48 -0.42 29.92
C GLU A 671 -4.41 0.49 28.69
N ASP A 672 -3.52 1.50 28.73
CA ASP A 672 -3.29 2.42 27.62
C ASP A 672 -2.75 1.69 26.38
N LEU A 673 -3.38 1.94 25.22
CA LEU A 673 -3.05 1.26 23.98
C LEU A 673 -1.73 1.74 23.38
N GLU A 674 -1.42 3.04 23.48
CA GLU A 674 -0.19 3.60 22.91
C GLU A 674 1.03 3.12 23.71
N GLU A 675 0.97 3.18 25.04
CA GLU A 675 2.00 2.64 25.93
C GLU A 675 2.19 1.13 25.71
N LYS A 676 1.08 0.39 25.54
CA LYS A 676 1.13 -1.05 25.25
C LYS A 676 1.81 -1.33 23.92
N ALA A 677 1.48 -0.58 22.86
CA ALA A 677 2.08 -0.74 21.54
C ALA A 677 3.58 -0.42 21.54
N ILE A 678 3.98 0.65 22.23
CA ILE A 678 5.39 1.01 22.43
C ILE A 678 6.12 -0.10 23.20
N ALA A 679 5.55 -0.62 24.29
CA ALA A 679 6.15 -1.71 25.05
C ALA A 679 6.30 -2.99 24.22
N TYR A 680 5.33 -3.33 23.36
CA TYR A 680 5.46 -4.44 22.41
C TYR A 680 6.60 -4.21 21.39
N CYS A 681 6.79 -2.97 20.94
CA CYS A 681 7.90 -2.63 20.07
C CYS A 681 9.26 -2.83 20.77
N ASP A 682 9.44 -2.20 21.93
CA ASP A 682 10.76 -2.10 22.57
C ASP A 682 11.11 -3.36 23.37
N ASP A 683 10.20 -3.82 24.21
CA ASP A 683 10.45 -4.89 25.18
C ASP A 683 10.23 -6.29 24.59
N VAL A 684 9.54 -6.42 23.44
CA VAL A 684 9.27 -7.72 22.79
C VAL A 684 9.99 -7.84 21.45
N LYS A 685 9.60 -7.02 20.46
CA LYS A 685 10.11 -7.12 19.08
C LYS A 685 11.63 -6.85 19.03
N ILE A 686 12.06 -5.68 19.49
CA ILE A 686 13.48 -5.27 19.42
C ILE A 686 14.37 -6.17 20.30
N LYS A 687 13.90 -6.54 21.49
CA LYS A 687 14.70 -7.27 22.46
C LYS A 687 14.91 -8.76 22.13
N TYR A 688 13.90 -9.45 21.57
CA TYR A 688 13.92 -10.91 21.48
C TYR A 688 13.86 -11.50 20.07
N PHE A 689 13.18 -10.86 19.11
CA PHE A 689 12.88 -11.53 17.83
C PHE A 689 14.14 -11.93 17.07
N ASP A 690 15.05 -10.98 16.86
CA ASP A 690 16.29 -11.22 16.11
C ASP A 690 17.29 -12.11 16.87
N SER A 691 17.32 -12.02 18.21
CA SER A 691 18.18 -12.84 19.06
C SER A 691 17.78 -14.32 19.02
N ILE A 692 16.48 -14.62 19.21
CA ILE A 692 15.98 -15.99 19.13
C ILE A 692 16.17 -16.54 17.72
N ARG A 693 15.82 -15.73 16.70
CA ARG A 693 16.02 -16.10 15.30
C ARG A 693 17.47 -16.45 15.01
N TYR A 694 18.43 -15.66 15.46
CA TYR A 694 19.85 -15.92 15.25
C TYR A 694 20.24 -17.33 15.67
N HIS A 695 19.82 -17.76 16.87
CA HIS A 695 20.14 -19.11 17.36
C HIS A 695 19.42 -20.21 16.58
N VAL A 696 18.17 -19.99 16.15
CA VAL A 696 17.44 -20.94 15.31
C VAL A 696 18.10 -21.09 13.94
N ASP A 697 18.46 -19.97 13.30
CA ASP A 697 19.11 -19.97 11.98
C ASP A 697 20.51 -20.63 12.06
N LYS A 698 21.21 -20.55 13.21
CA LYS A 698 22.45 -21.31 13.43
C LYS A 698 22.21 -22.80 13.61
N LEU A 699 21.12 -23.21 14.26
CA LEU A 699 20.75 -24.63 14.33
C LEU A 699 20.39 -25.19 12.95
N GLU A 700 19.77 -24.42 12.07
CA GLU A 700 19.47 -24.83 10.68
C GLU A 700 20.71 -25.26 9.90
N LEU A 701 21.86 -24.64 10.19
CA LEU A 701 23.15 -24.94 9.57
C LEU A 701 23.86 -26.16 10.18
N LEU A 702 23.58 -26.46 11.45
CA LEU A 702 24.26 -27.52 12.20
C LEU A 702 23.51 -28.86 12.12
N VAL A 703 22.17 -28.79 12.11
CA VAL A 703 21.29 -29.97 12.05
C VAL A 703 21.25 -30.50 10.62
N ASP A 704 21.21 -31.83 10.51
CA ASP A 704 21.08 -32.51 9.22
C ASP A 704 19.85 -32.01 8.42
N ASP A 705 20.02 -31.84 7.12
CA ASP A 705 18.98 -31.32 6.23
C ASP A 705 17.77 -32.24 6.19
N GLU A 706 17.99 -33.55 6.30
CA GLU A 706 16.93 -34.57 6.33
C GLU A 706 16.04 -34.46 7.57
N ASP A 707 16.60 -34.00 8.70
CA ASP A 707 15.88 -33.88 9.97
C ASP A 707 15.18 -32.51 10.11
N TRP A 708 15.64 -31.47 9.41
CA TRP A 708 15.17 -30.10 9.63
C TRP A 708 13.68 -29.93 9.28
N PRO A 709 12.85 -29.37 10.20
CA PRO A 709 11.40 -29.50 10.11
C PRO A 709 10.73 -28.47 9.19
N LEU A 710 11.36 -27.30 8.96
CA LEU A 710 10.78 -26.21 8.18
C LEU A 710 11.35 -26.21 6.77
N VAL A 711 10.54 -25.84 5.78
CA VAL A 711 11.00 -25.59 4.41
C VAL A 711 12.06 -24.48 4.42
N LYS A 712 13.23 -24.75 3.82
CA LYS A 712 14.36 -23.82 3.80
C LYS A 712 14.13 -22.72 2.76
N TYR A 713 14.76 -21.57 2.93
CA TYR A 713 14.63 -20.46 1.96
C TYR A 713 15.05 -20.88 0.55
N ARG A 714 16.14 -21.64 0.41
CA ARG A 714 16.60 -22.16 -0.89
C ARG A 714 15.53 -22.96 -1.64
N GLU A 715 14.61 -23.59 -0.92
CA GLU A 715 13.56 -24.43 -1.49
C GLU A 715 12.38 -23.56 -1.95
N MET A 716 11.92 -22.65 -1.09
CA MET A 716 10.79 -21.76 -1.40
C MET A 716 11.09 -20.78 -2.54
N LEU A 717 12.34 -20.31 -2.62
CA LEU A 717 12.71 -19.21 -3.51
C LEU A 717 13.09 -19.67 -4.92
N PHE A 718 13.59 -20.90 -5.07
CA PHE A 718 14.16 -21.38 -6.33
C PHE A 718 13.49 -22.63 -6.90
N LEU A 719 12.85 -23.47 -6.08
CA LEU A 719 12.18 -24.67 -6.59
C LEU A 719 10.77 -24.31 -7.07
N ARG A 720 10.38 -24.81 -8.25
CA ARG A 720 9.09 -24.51 -8.89
C ARG A 720 8.57 -25.67 -9.72
#